data_AF-A0A3D4H0N1-F1
#
_entry.id   AF-A0A3D4H0N1-F1
#
_cell.length_a   1.000
_cell.length_b   1.000
_cell.length_c   1.000
_cell.angle_alpha   90.00
_cell.angle_beta   90.00
_cell.angle_gamma   90.00
#
_symmetry.space_group_name_H-M   'P 1'
#
loop_
_entity.id
_entity.type
_entity.pdbx_description
1 polymer ?
#
loop_
_entity_poly.entity_id
_entity_poly.type
_entity_poly.pdbx_seq_one_letter_code
_entity_poly.pdbx_strand_id
1 'polypeptide(L)'
;MSGLSIPWAPRVLLVDRVFRLPVVSLNEDVPLHAEHFESISRRRVPADSATYHYLRAPSKSGDYDLYLEENDNTANATIQVRTLEEMRRPHKFNGAEWPRRWPLGATFSTNKTRQTLQDTPCPDSTNADLIGWWTSQDDQTLWNQLPPAEIPKAHFTNCHQGCPNCGTELFKFSGFYPWSRDHLPCTFKSKCPICSSTYPSNNLAEQDFTSGDHVDDGYGYFDAEGNIFLFAATYHRDQCRSFEVGINALTNRLRLGDYSESIARQLGILLLRYSAEELYIASAPQFRYGPSKGVEEPWDWGQTDWAVENDPESALRAKGSIRYSIDTPYVAESLAVAYDTAWPLIREDHELVTRARALGLPVDSPQDNIQLIEEMLATVLQCVLDSGASSNLPRESQAALILLRGLDRADGQNAMDWVYDEGPDTLRVFTTNDFFPDGTPQEATGGYNAIHCDGLFDLEYHLRRLREQQPEGYPESRYSSLVADPRTPRIARSPNEITMVGKSYFQFGDGSAPGSGASHGSVTATDEETIRIEANCLHAPVSPNLLARAAEYTDDKTVKEMQDAVQDGTHRRLGSTIHDGVGIAILRTSGVPERAAAGIAYGDTLHHRHRDLLDVQLFAYERPFLTDLGYPQSWASMSKWESHWATHNAAWGALEPSLGGNAGRGHLIRTLFSDGVQILDVAADRWLWDEGRERWYKPGVTFRRLLGLVETDGEGVILIDFSRVTGGIDHWRICRGLEGNFASDNAGLVSRSGTVADANGKRGDTDNLEHPDYVALAYMDQVSAATSPDHWEGRWQSKIEPSVHLDVHQIAVSPGTELMNARAAAVMGTPEESNYIHHPLIWRRRPQGEGDVSKVDLVMEPRIQQSVLASVNGI
;
A
#
# COMPACT_ATOMS: atom_id res chain seq x y z
N MET A 1 -39.76 -13.32 -23.92
CA MET A 1 -39.24 -12.00 -23.52
C MET A 1 -38.00 -11.77 -24.38
N SER A 2 -38.00 -10.75 -25.22
CA SER A 2 -36.94 -10.51 -26.21
C SER A 2 -35.61 -10.26 -25.50
N GLY A 3 -34.62 -11.11 -25.75
CA GLY A 3 -33.27 -10.98 -25.19
C GLY A 3 -32.40 -9.93 -25.89
N LEU A 4 -32.99 -9.00 -26.66
CA LEU A 4 -32.26 -7.96 -27.38
C LEU A 4 -32.01 -6.75 -26.46
N SER A 5 -30.75 -6.42 -26.20
CA SER A 5 -30.39 -5.21 -25.44
C SER A 5 -28.98 -4.70 -25.73
N ILE A 6 -28.76 -3.41 -25.45
CA ILE A 6 -27.44 -2.79 -25.33
C ILE A 6 -27.25 -2.52 -23.83
N PRO A 7 -26.67 -3.45 -23.07
CA PRO A 7 -26.60 -3.32 -21.62
C PRO A 7 -25.65 -2.22 -21.14
N TRP A 8 -24.77 -1.73 -22.03
CA TRP A 8 -23.89 -0.60 -21.75
C TRP A 8 -23.52 0.15 -23.03
N ALA A 9 -23.44 1.47 -22.92
CA ALA A 9 -22.85 2.37 -23.91
C ALA A 9 -22.23 3.57 -23.19
N PRO A 10 -21.12 4.14 -23.68
CA PRO A 10 -20.56 5.33 -23.08
C PRO A 10 -21.50 6.50 -23.30
N ARG A 11 -21.82 7.25 -22.24
CA ARG A 11 -22.65 8.46 -22.34
C ARG A 11 -22.02 9.49 -23.26
N VAL A 12 -20.70 9.66 -23.12
CA VAL A 12 -19.93 10.71 -23.79
C VAL A 12 -18.55 10.19 -24.20
N LEU A 13 -18.08 10.55 -25.39
CA LEU A 13 -16.76 10.19 -25.94
C LEU A 13 -16.06 11.40 -26.53
N LEU A 14 -14.73 11.42 -26.43
CA LEU A 14 -13.92 12.30 -27.28
C LEU A 14 -13.97 11.79 -28.73
N VAL A 15 -13.84 12.69 -29.71
CA VAL A 15 -13.71 12.33 -31.13
C VAL A 15 -12.61 11.30 -31.39
N ASP A 16 -12.82 10.45 -32.39
CA ASP A 16 -11.86 9.43 -32.88
C ASP A 16 -11.46 8.32 -31.88
N ARG A 17 -12.09 8.26 -30.70
CA ARG A 17 -11.82 7.24 -29.68
C ARG A 17 -12.43 5.89 -30.04
N VAL A 18 -11.73 4.82 -29.67
CA VAL A 18 -12.19 3.43 -29.85
C VAL A 18 -12.79 2.93 -28.54
N PHE A 19 -13.96 2.31 -28.60
CA PHE A 19 -14.66 1.77 -27.44
C PHE A 19 -15.32 0.42 -27.77
N ARG A 20 -15.66 -0.32 -26.71
CA ARG A 20 -16.39 -1.59 -26.77
C ARG A 20 -17.88 -1.35 -26.55
N LEU A 21 -18.75 -1.96 -27.36
CA LEU A 21 -20.20 -1.92 -27.21
C LEU A 21 -20.76 -3.35 -27.11
N PRO A 22 -21.22 -3.79 -25.93
CA PRO A 22 -21.91 -5.08 -25.79
C PRO A 22 -23.30 -5.05 -26.43
N VAL A 23 -23.64 -6.13 -27.14
CA VAL A 23 -24.97 -6.38 -27.70
C VAL A 23 -25.43 -7.77 -27.28
N VAL A 24 -26.46 -7.84 -26.46
CA VAL A 24 -27.08 -9.12 -26.07
C VAL A 24 -28.17 -9.46 -27.07
N SER A 25 -28.11 -10.65 -27.65
CA SER A 25 -29.17 -11.22 -28.49
C SER A 25 -29.03 -12.75 -28.57
N LEU A 26 -30.18 -13.40 -28.80
CA LEU A 26 -30.28 -14.83 -29.10
C LEU A 26 -29.79 -15.17 -30.53
N ASN A 27 -29.75 -14.19 -31.44
CA ASN A 27 -29.22 -14.33 -32.79
C ASN A 27 -27.83 -13.71 -32.89
N GLU A 28 -26.89 -14.41 -33.52
CA GLU A 28 -25.49 -13.98 -33.61
C GLU A 28 -25.28 -12.84 -34.61
N ASP A 29 -26.19 -12.67 -35.57
CA ASP A 29 -26.06 -11.72 -36.69
C ASP A 29 -27.12 -10.59 -36.66
N VAL A 30 -27.51 -10.12 -35.47
CA VAL A 30 -28.38 -8.92 -35.39
C VAL A 30 -27.63 -7.71 -35.96
N PRO A 31 -28.20 -7.00 -36.95
CA PRO A 31 -27.55 -5.83 -37.54
C PRO A 31 -27.54 -4.67 -36.54
N LEU A 32 -26.34 -4.17 -36.24
CA LEU A 32 -26.14 -2.93 -35.49
C LEU A 32 -26.14 -1.75 -36.47
N HIS A 33 -27.10 -0.84 -36.33
CA HIS A 33 -27.16 0.41 -37.09
C HIS A 33 -26.29 1.46 -36.39
N ALA A 34 -25.07 1.64 -36.90
CA ALA A 34 -24.05 2.53 -36.36
C ALA A 34 -23.36 3.35 -37.47
N GLU A 35 -24.14 3.92 -38.41
CA GLU A 35 -23.64 4.49 -39.69
C GLU A 35 -22.52 5.53 -39.55
N HIS A 36 -22.45 6.22 -38.41
CA HIS A 36 -21.45 7.25 -38.14
C HIS A 36 -20.18 6.75 -37.46
N PHE A 37 -20.16 5.48 -37.04
CA PHE A 37 -19.03 4.86 -36.36
C PHE A 37 -18.28 3.92 -37.31
N GLU A 38 -16.95 3.96 -37.26
CA GLU A 38 -16.14 2.98 -37.99
C GLU A 38 -16.12 1.67 -37.19
N SER A 39 -16.50 0.58 -37.84
CA SER A 39 -16.42 -0.77 -37.26
C SER A 39 -15.00 -1.30 -37.34
N ILE A 40 -14.34 -1.47 -36.19
CA ILE A 40 -12.97 -2.01 -36.10
C ILE A 40 -13.02 -3.55 -36.14
N SER A 41 -13.80 -4.16 -35.24
CA SER A 41 -14.00 -5.62 -35.20
C SER A 41 -15.23 -5.97 -34.37
N ARG A 42 -15.60 -7.26 -34.33
CA ARG A 42 -16.64 -7.79 -33.44
C ARG A 42 -16.26 -9.18 -32.92
N ARG A 43 -16.66 -9.51 -31.69
CA ARG A 43 -16.37 -10.80 -31.03
C ARG A 43 -17.61 -11.34 -30.32
N ARG A 44 -18.02 -12.57 -30.63
CA ARG A 44 -19.07 -13.27 -29.89
C ARG A 44 -18.47 -13.89 -28.63
N VAL A 45 -19.14 -13.68 -27.49
CA VAL A 45 -18.79 -14.28 -26.21
C VAL A 45 -20.00 -15.07 -25.71
N PRO A 46 -20.03 -16.41 -25.91
CA PRO A 46 -21.18 -17.23 -25.58
C PRO A 46 -21.57 -17.19 -24.11
N ALA A 47 -20.60 -17.08 -23.19
CA ALA A 47 -20.83 -17.00 -21.75
C ALA A 47 -21.77 -15.84 -21.37
N ASP A 48 -21.63 -14.71 -22.05
CA ASP A 48 -22.43 -13.49 -21.80
C ASP A 48 -23.70 -13.45 -22.66
N SER A 49 -23.87 -14.42 -23.58
CA SER A 49 -24.85 -14.36 -24.67
C SER A 49 -24.78 -13.05 -25.46
N ALA A 50 -23.57 -12.49 -25.60
CA ALA A 50 -23.34 -11.16 -26.15
C ALA A 50 -22.33 -11.16 -27.30
N THR A 51 -22.53 -10.22 -28.22
CA THR A 51 -21.56 -9.83 -29.25
C THR A 51 -20.99 -8.48 -28.86
N TYR A 52 -19.68 -8.41 -28.65
CA TYR A 52 -18.97 -7.17 -28.39
C TYR A 52 -18.53 -6.55 -29.72
N HIS A 53 -18.99 -5.33 -29.99
CA HIS A 53 -18.58 -4.53 -31.14
C HIS A 53 -17.49 -3.55 -30.71
N TYR A 54 -16.41 -3.44 -31.48
CA TYR A 54 -15.36 -2.45 -31.24
C TYR A 54 -15.47 -1.37 -32.31
N LEU A 55 -15.79 -0.16 -31.90
CA LEU A 55 -16.18 0.94 -32.78
C LEU A 55 -15.29 2.15 -32.54
N ARG A 56 -14.99 2.92 -33.59
CA ARG A 56 -14.37 4.24 -33.48
C ARG A 56 -15.40 5.34 -33.63
N ALA A 57 -15.38 6.29 -32.70
CA ALA A 57 -16.20 7.49 -32.72
C ALA A 57 -15.87 8.40 -33.92
N PRO A 58 -16.86 9.09 -34.51
CA PRO A 58 -16.63 10.02 -35.60
C PRO A 58 -15.70 11.18 -35.20
N SER A 59 -14.99 11.74 -36.18
CA SER A 59 -14.16 12.95 -35.99
C SER A 59 -14.98 14.24 -35.84
N LYS A 60 -16.30 14.16 -36.06
CA LYS A 60 -17.23 15.29 -35.92
C LYS A 60 -17.98 15.16 -34.60
N SER A 61 -18.09 16.25 -33.85
CA SER A 61 -18.93 16.28 -32.65
C SER A 61 -20.42 16.22 -32.99
N GLY A 62 -21.20 15.59 -32.12
CA GLY A 62 -22.64 15.40 -32.28
C GLY A 62 -23.20 14.37 -31.30
N ASP A 63 -24.52 14.23 -31.32
CA ASP A 63 -25.22 13.15 -30.61
C ASP A 63 -25.58 12.09 -31.65
N TYR A 64 -25.16 10.86 -31.39
CA TYR A 64 -25.24 9.78 -32.36
C TYR A 64 -26.06 8.62 -31.79
N ASP A 65 -27.17 8.31 -32.44
CA ASP A 65 -28.02 7.18 -32.10
C ASP A 65 -27.48 5.89 -32.72
N LEU A 66 -27.52 4.85 -31.91
CA LEU A 66 -27.24 3.47 -32.27
C LEU A 66 -28.50 2.66 -31.99
N TYR A 67 -28.87 1.76 -32.90
CA TYR A 67 -30.00 0.88 -32.65
C TYR A 67 -29.84 -0.50 -33.31
N LEU A 68 -30.57 -1.47 -32.76
CA LEU A 68 -30.67 -2.85 -33.23
C LEU A 68 -32.14 -3.14 -33.49
N GLU A 69 -32.45 -3.90 -34.53
CA GLU A 69 -33.80 -4.38 -34.81
C GLU A 69 -33.80 -5.89 -34.99
N GLU A 70 -34.62 -6.59 -34.19
CA GLU A 70 -34.80 -8.04 -34.29
C GLU A 70 -36.25 -8.43 -34.00
N ASN A 71 -36.95 -9.01 -34.99
CA ASN A 71 -38.30 -9.57 -34.86
C ASN A 71 -39.26 -8.65 -34.08
N ASP A 72 -39.40 -7.39 -34.53
CA ASP A 72 -40.21 -6.31 -33.94
C ASP A 72 -39.73 -5.76 -32.58
N ASN A 73 -38.54 -6.15 -32.10
CA ASN A 73 -37.91 -5.55 -30.92
C ASN A 73 -36.79 -4.60 -31.34
N THR A 74 -36.70 -3.46 -30.64
CA THR A 74 -35.64 -2.46 -30.84
C THR A 74 -34.91 -2.21 -29.53
N ALA A 75 -33.59 -2.18 -29.58
CA ALA A 75 -32.73 -1.66 -28.51
C ALA A 75 -31.93 -0.49 -29.05
N ASN A 76 -31.82 0.60 -28.29
CA ASN A 76 -31.15 1.82 -28.71
C ASN A 76 -30.24 2.39 -27.62
N ALA A 77 -29.25 3.16 -28.05
CA ALA A 77 -28.37 3.95 -27.19
C ALA A 77 -27.96 5.23 -27.94
N THR A 78 -27.78 6.33 -27.21
CA THR A 78 -27.28 7.60 -27.77
C THR A 78 -25.93 7.90 -27.15
N ILE A 79 -24.92 8.16 -27.98
CA ILE A 79 -23.55 8.51 -27.54
C ILE A 79 -23.28 9.97 -27.91
N GLN A 80 -22.88 10.77 -26.93
CA GLN A 80 -22.44 12.15 -27.16
C GLN A 80 -20.97 12.16 -27.56
N VAL A 81 -20.66 12.49 -28.80
CA VAL A 81 -19.27 12.67 -29.25
C VAL A 81 -18.95 14.16 -29.21
N ARG A 82 -17.86 14.53 -28.54
CA ARG A 82 -17.44 15.94 -28.37
C ARG A 82 -15.97 16.12 -28.69
N THR A 83 -15.63 17.32 -29.12
CA THR A 83 -14.23 17.79 -29.20
C THR A 83 -13.68 18.07 -27.79
N LEU A 84 -12.36 18.12 -27.64
CA LEU A 84 -11.73 18.45 -26.37
C LEU A 84 -12.17 19.84 -25.86
N GLU A 85 -12.34 20.80 -26.77
CA GLU A 85 -12.81 22.15 -26.43
C GLU A 85 -14.25 22.15 -25.88
N GLU A 86 -15.14 21.33 -26.43
CA GLU A 86 -16.49 21.17 -25.88
C GLU A 86 -16.47 20.47 -24.52
N MET A 87 -15.61 19.47 -24.32
CA MET A 87 -15.47 18.75 -23.03
C MET A 87 -15.01 19.66 -21.90
N ARG A 88 -14.25 20.71 -22.20
CA ARG A 88 -13.70 21.67 -21.21
C ARG A 88 -14.73 22.73 -20.78
N ARG A 89 -15.86 22.84 -21.47
CA ARG A 89 -16.88 23.85 -21.17
C ARG A 89 -17.71 23.45 -19.94
N PRO A 90 -17.87 24.36 -18.96
CA PRO A 90 -18.74 24.13 -17.82
C PRO A 90 -20.17 23.79 -18.24
N HIS A 91 -20.72 22.73 -17.67
CA HIS A 91 -22.10 22.29 -17.85
C HIS A 91 -22.58 21.52 -16.62
N LYS A 92 -23.91 21.43 -16.48
CA LYS A 92 -24.55 20.61 -15.44
C LYS A 92 -25.04 19.30 -16.01
N PHE A 93 -24.80 18.22 -15.28
CA PHE A 93 -25.39 16.93 -15.57
C PHE A 93 -25.64 16.18 -14.27
N ASN A 94 -26.85 15.64 -14.14
CA ASN A 94 -27.30 14.85 -12.99
C ASN A 94 -27.00 15.51 -11.62
N GLY A 95 -27.25 16.82 -11.51
CA GLY A 95 -27.07 17.57 -10.27
C GLY A 95 -25.64 18.06 -9.98
N ALA A 96 -24.62 17.56 -10.69
CA ALA A 96 -23.23 17.96 -10.52
C ALA A 96 -22.74 18.90 -11.65
N GLU A 97 -21.71 19.70 -11.34
CA GLU A 97 -20.98 20.53 -12.31
C GLU A 97 -19.88 19.70 -12.98
N TRP A 98 -19.72 19.87 -14.30
CA TRP A 98 -18.74 19.20 -15.16
C TRP A 98 -18.08 20.19 -16.12
N PRO A 99 -16.82 20.01 -16.56
CA PRO A 99 -15.85 19.05 -16.02
C PRO A 99 -15.59 19.27 -14.53
N ARG A 100 -15.20 18.21 -13.82
CA ARG A 100 -14.68 18.33 -12.44
C ARG A 100 -13.31 19.01 -12.49
N ARG A 101 -13.31 20.33 -12.53
CA ARG A 101 -12.11 21.16 -12.63
C ARG A 101 -12.24 22.43 -11.80
N TRP A 102 -11.26 22.66 -10.93
CA TRP A 102 -11.23 23.83 -10.06
C TRP A 102 -10.87 25.11 -10.85
N PRO A 103 -11.45 26.30 -10.53
CA PRO A 103 -12.65 26.50 -9.74
C PRO A 103 -13.87 25.87 -10.42
N LEU A 104 -14.68 25.14 -9.65
CA LEU A 104 -15.79 24.35 -10.17
C LEU A 104 -16.87 25.23 -10.83
N GLY A 105 -17.38 24.82 -11.99
CA GLY A 105 -18.46 25.52 -12.72
C GLY A 105 -18.06 26.84 -13.40
N ALA A 106 -16.82 27.31 -13.24
CA ALA A 106 -16.34 28.57 -13.83
C ALA A 106 -15.63 28.36 -15.18
N THR A 107 -15.34 29.43 -15.92
CA THR A 107 -14.36 29.34 -17.02
C THR A 107 -12.95 29.37 -16.44
N PHE A 108 -12.06 28.48 -16.90
CA PHE A 108 -10.67 28.46 -16.44
C PHE A 108 -9.87 29.64 -17.02
N SER A 109 -8.96 30.19 -16.23
CA SER A 109 -7.99 31.20 -16.66
C SER A 109 -6.66 30.97 -15.98
N THR A 110 -5.58 31.22 -16.72
CA THR A 110 -4.19 31.02 -16.29
C THR A 110 -3.67 32.28 -15.60
N ASN A 111 -2.96 32.13 -14.48
CA ASN A 111 -2.44 33.27 -13.70
C ASN A 111 -0.94 33.18 -13.40
N LYS A 112 -0.27 32.08 -13.74
CA LYS A 112 1.13 31.86 -13.38
C LYS A 112 2.05 32.84 -14.12
N THR A 113 2.98 33.43 -13.37
CA THR A 113 3.93 34.44 -13.90
C THR A 113 5.40 34.08 -13.68
N ARG A 114 5.67 33.02 -12.92
CA ARG A 114 7.01 32.61 -12.51
C ARG A 114 7.04 31.13 -12.16
N GLN A 115 8.25 30.59 -12.07
CA GLN A 115 8.49 29.29 -11.45
C GLN A 115 8.34 29.39 -9.93
N THR A 116 7.72 28.41 -9.30
CA THR A 116 7.31 28.43 -7.88
C THR A 116 7.63 27.14 -7.12
N LEU A 117 8.19 26.13 -7.80
CA LEU A 117 8.47 24.79 -7.25
C LEU A 117 9.92 24.34 -7.46
N GLN A 118 10.83 25.25 -7.85
CA GLN A 118 12.25 24.91 -8.05
C GLN A 118 12.98 24.53 -6.76
N ASP A 119 12.40 24.89 -5.61
CA ASP A 119 12.84 24.54 -4.25
C ASP A 119 12.36 23.15 -3.79
N THR A 120 11.43 22.51 -4.50
CA THR A 120 11.01 21.12 -4.20
C THR A 120 12.21 20.19 -4.39
N PRO A 121 12.45 19.19 -3.54
CA PRO A 121 13.61 18.30 -3.69
C PRO A 121 13.73 17.68 -5.10
N CYS A 122 14.97 17.43 -5.52
CA CYS A 122 15.30 16.69 -6.74
C CYS A 122 16.16 15.49 -6.31
N PRO A 123 16.02 14.31 -6.95
CA PRO A 123 16.94 13.20 -6.72
C PRO A 123 18.40 13.60 -6.98
N ASP A 124 19.34 12.92 -6.33
CA ASP A 124 20.78 13.21 -6.48
C ASP A 124 21.37 12.73 -7.81
N SER A 125 20.65 11.89 -8.55
CA SER A 125 21.12 11.31 -9.81
C SER A 125 19.98 11.01 -10.79
N THR A 126 20.35 10.78 -12.05
CA THR A 126 19.42 10.44 -13.14
C THR A 126 19.71 9.06 -13.73
N ASN A 127 18.69 8.38 -14.27
CA ASN A 127 18.85 7.15 -15.03
C ASN A 127 19.12 7.47 -16.52
N ALA A 128 20.36 7.28 -16.97
CA ALA A 128 20.80 7.62 -18.33
C ALA A 128 20.14 6.79 -19.42
N ASP A 129 19.91 5.49 -19.18
CA ASP A 129 19.28 4.59 -20.16
C ASP A 129 17.81 4.96 -20.39
N LEU A 130 17.10 5.25 -19.29
CA LEU A 130 15.73 5.72 -19.34
C LEU A 130 15.64 7.05 -20.11
N ILE A 131 16.48 8.02 -19.77
CA ILE A 131 16.54 9.31 -20.48
C ILE A 131 16.88 9.10 -21.97
N GLY A 132 17.84 8.21 -22.27
CA GLY A 132 18.25 7.90 -23.63
C GLY A 132 17.10 7.33 -24.47
N TRP A 133 16.27 6.46 -23.90
CA TRP A 133 15.08 5.97 -24.56
C TRP A 133 14.10 7.12 -24.86
N TRP A 134 13.68 7.87 -23.84
CA TRP A 134 12.68 8.95 -24.02
C TRP A 134 13.14 10.03 -25.00
N THR A 135 14.42 10.42 -24.94
CA THR A 135 14.95 11.48 -25.80
C THR A 135 15.19 11.05 -27.24
N SER A 136 15.28 9.75 -27.52
CA SER A 136 15.46 9.20 -28.87
C SER A 136 14.16 8.90 -29.63
N GLN A 137 13.01 8.96 -28.95
CA GLN A 137 11.71 8.69 -29.59
C GLN A 137 11.18 9.88 -30.39
N ASP A 138 10.39 9.58 -31.42
CA ASP A 138 9.58 10.58 -32.12
C ASP A 138 8.31 10.96 -31.35
N ASP A 139 7.69 12.05 -31.76
CA ASP A 139 6.49 12.59 -31.09
C ASP A 139 5.32 11.62 -31.06
N GLN A 140 5.12 10.84 -32.13
CA GLN A 140 4.02 9.89 -32.21
C GLN A 140 4.21 8.74 -31.21
N THR A 141 5.44 8.25 -31.09
CA THR A 141 5.81 7.20 -30.14
C THR A 141 5.66 7.71 -28.72
N LEU A 142 6.13 8.92 -28.41
CA LEU A 142 5.94 9.57 -27.12
C LEU A 142 4.45 9.72 -26.78
N TRP A 143 3.64 10.20 -27.73
CA TRP A 143 2.21 10.42 -27.57
C TRP A 143 1.45 9.11 -27.28
N ASN A 144 1.82 8.03 -27.96
CA ASN A 144 1.20 6.71 -27.82
C ASN A 144 1.62 5.96 -26.54
N GLN A 145 2.63 6.44 -25.80
CA GLN A 145 3.02 5.80 -24.52
C GLN A 145 1.99 5.96 -23.40
N LEU A 146 1.10 6.96 -23.48
CA LEU A 146 -0.06 7.06 -22.59
C LEU A 146 -1.28 6.47 -23.30
N PRO A 147 -1.79 5.30 -22.87
CA PRO A 147 -2.93 4.67 -23.55
C PRO A 147 -4.23 5.47 -23.38
N PRO A 148 -5.24 5.24 -24.24
CA PRO A 148 -6.55 5.87 -24.13
C PRO A 148 -7.35 5.30 -22.95
N ALA A 149 -8.08 6.16 -22.22
CA ALA A 149 -8.84 5.81 -21.03
C ALA A 149 -10.03 4.83 -21.26
N GLU A 150 -10.48 4.60 -22.50
CA GLU A 150 -11.52 3.61 -22.81
C GLU A 150 -11.06 2.17 -22.55
N ILE A 151 -9.75 1.93 -22.49
CA ILE A 151 -9.19 0.69 -21.93
C ILE A 151 -9.25 0.81 -20.41
N PRO A 152 -9.93 -0.11 -19.69
CA PRO A 152 -10.00 -0.07 -18.24
C PRO A 152 -8.62 -0.17 -17.57
N LYS A 153 -8.59 0.12 -16.27
CA LYS A 153 -7.42 -0.04 -15.42
C LYS A 153 -7.80 -0.90 -14.21
N ALA A 154 -6.90 -1.77 -13.77
CA ALA A 154 -7.13 -2.67 -12.63
C ALA A 154 -5.89 -2.82 -11.75
N HIS A 155 -6.08 -3.26 -10.52
CA HIS A 155 -4.99 -3.40 -9.54
C HIS A 155 -4.29 -4.77 -9.58
N PHE A 156 -4.99 -5.86 -9.91
CA PHE A 156 -4.36 -7.18 -10.03
C PHE A 156 -4.81 -7.90 -11.28
N THR A 157 -3.87 -8.66 -11.87
CA THR A 157 -4.19 -9.52 -13.01
C THR A 157 -5.08 -10.65 -12.51
N ASN A 158 -4.61 -11.34 -11.47
CA ASN A 158 -5.35 -12.34 -10.71
C ASN A 158 -4.53 -12.63 -9.43
N CYS A 159 -5.09 -12.43 -8.23
CA CYS A 159 -4.41 -12.65 -6.95
C CYS A 159 -4.67 -14.02 -6.33
N HIS A 160 -5.58 -14.83 -6.91
CA HIS A 160 -5.95 -16.15 -6.38
C HIS A 160 -5.34 -17.32 -7.17
N GLN A 161 -5.59 -17.36 -8.47
CA GLN A 161 -5.15 -18.40 -9.41
C GLN A 161 -3.73 -18.16 -9.96
N GLY A 162 -3.30 -16.91 -10.06
CA GLY A 162 -1.97 -16.57 -10.57
C GLY A 162 -1.87 -16.63 -12.10
N CYS A 163 -1.04 -17.54 -12.64
CA CYS A 163 -0.85 -17.70 -14.09
C CYS A 163 -1.78 -18.81 -14.63
N PRO A 164 -2.47 -18.61 -15.78
CA PRO A 164 -3.31 -19.66 -16.39
C PRO A 164 -2.58 -20.99 -16.66
N ASN A 165 -1.26 -20.95 -16.84
CA ASN A 165 -0.47 -22.15 -17.19
C ASN A 165 0.28 -22.79 -16.00
N CYS A 166 0.74 -22.01 -15.03
CA CYS A 166 1.57 -22.52 -13.91
C CYS A 166 0.99 -22.19 -12.52
N GLY A 167 -0.26 -21.76 -12.46
CA GLY A 167 -0.96 -21.46 -11.21
C GLY A 167 -0.23 -20.43 -10.34
N THR A 168 -0.23 -20.65 -9.04
CA THR A 168 0.26 -19.73 -8.01
C THR A 168 1.79 -19.68 -7.88
N GLU A 169 2.55 -20.49 -8.62
CA GLU A 169 4.02 -20.53 -8.53
C GLU A 169 4.68 -19.17 -8.82
N LEU A 170 4.04 -18.32 -9.64
CA LEU A 170 4.56 -16.99 -9.97
C LEU A 170 4.68 -16.07 -8.75
N PHE A 171 3.90 -16.29 -7.68
CA PHE A 171 3.88 -15.43 -6.51
C PHE A 171 5.17 -15.50 -5.67
N LYS A 172 6.08 -16.41 -6.00
CA LYS A 172 7.44 -16.41 -5.43
C LYS A 172 8.29 -15.21 -5.85
N PHE A 173 7.97 -14.57 -6.97
CA PHE A 173 8.65 -13.34 -7.40
C PHE A 173 8.07 -12.10 -6.73
N SER A 174 6.74 -12.05 -6.58
CA SER A 174 6.01 -11.01 -5.86
C SER A 174 4.57 -11.48 -5.69
N GLY A 175 3.99 -11.39 -4.48
CA GLY A 175 2.59 -11.76 -4.30
C GLY A 175 1.59 -10.71 -4.83
N PHE A 176 2.03 -9.46 -5.06
CA PHE A 176 1.18 -8.41 -5.64
C PHE A 176 1.42 -8.19 -7.14
N TYR A 177 2.68 -8.18 -7.58
CA TYR A 177 3.04 -7.80 -8.96
C TYR A 177 4.05 -8.77 -9.60
N PRO A 178 3.69 -10.06 -9.78
CA PRO A 178 4.62 -11.09 -10.26
C PRO A 178 4.96 -11.03 -11.76
N TRP A 179 4.25 -10.22 -12.56
CA TRP A 179 4.35 -10.23 -14.02
C TRP A 179 5.50 -9.36 -14.53
N SER A 180 6.28 -9.87 -15.49
CA SER A 180 7.29 -9.09 -16.20
C SER A 180 6.66 -8.36 -17.39
N ARG A 181 6.93 -7.06 -17.54
CA ARG A 181 6.36 -6.18 -18.57
C ARG A 181 7.42 -5.29 -19.16
N ASP A 182 7.40 -5.15 -20.48
CA ASP A 182 8.14 -4.09 -21.17
C ASP A 182 7.18 -2.93 -21.43
N HIS A 183 7.57 -1.74 -21.01
CA HIS A 183 6.78 -0.51 -21.11
C HIS A 183 7.35 0.50 -22.12
N LEU A 184 8.50 0.20 -22.73
CA LEU A 184 9.27 1.11 -23.56
C LEU A 184 9.69 0.41 -24.88
N PRO A 185 8.74 0.16 -25.81
CA PRO A 185 7.43 0.82 -25.92
C PRO A 185 6.26 0.08 -25.26
N CYS A 186 5.12 0.77 -25.13
CA CYS A 186 3.83 0.19 -24.75
C CYS A 186 3.39 -0.94 -25.71
N THR A 187 3.21 -2.16 -25.17
CA THR A 187 2.88 -3.38 -25.93
C THR A 187 1.63 -4.10 -25.43
N PHE A 188 1.13 -3.78 -24.23
CA PHE A 188 0.10 -4.52 -23.51
C PHE A 188 0.45 -5.99 -23.21
N LYS A 189 1.74 -6.37 -23.24
CA LYS A 189 2.18 -7.75 -22.99
C LYS A 189 2.71 -7.96 -21.57
N SER A 190 2.17 -8.98 -20.90
CA SER A 190 2.61 -9.49 -19.60
C SER A 190 3.22 -10.88 -19.77
N LYS A 191 4.45 -11.08 -19.30
CA LYS A 191 5.16 -12.35 -19.36
C LYS A 191 5.23 -12.99 -17.98
N CYS A 192 4.84 -14.26 -17.90
CA CYS A 192 5.00 -15.05 -16.67
C CYS A 192 6.50 -15.38 -16.48
N PRO A 193 7.11 -15.03 -15.33
CA PRO A 193 8.52 -15.33 -15.08
C PRO A 193 8.81 -16.83 -14.82
N ILE A 194 7.77 -17.64 -14.55
CA ILE A 194 7.91 -19.09 -14.34
C ILE A 194 7.92 -19.83 -15.68
N CYS A 195 6.82 -19.75 -16.43
CA CYS A 195 6.62 -20.55 -17.64
C CYS A 195 6.91 -19.80 -18.95
N SER A 196 7.28 -18.52 -18.88
CA SER A 196 7.56 -17.65 -20.03
C SER A 196 6.38 -17.38 -20.99
N SER A 197 5.18 -17.88 -20.69
CA SER A 197 3.95 -17.56 -21.45
C SER A 197 3.68 -16.06 -21.44
N THR A 198 3.21 -15.53 -22.56
CA THR A 198 2.91 -14.11 -22.76
C THR A 198 1.42 -13.90 -22.97
N TYR A 199 0.85 -12.95 -22.25
CA TYR A 199 -0.57 -12.63 -22.24
C TYR A 199 -0.81 -11.13 -22.42
N PRO A 200 -1.96 -10.73 -22.98
CA PRO A 200 -2.89 -11.58 -23.71
C PRO A 200 -2.31 -12.00 -25.06
N SER A 201 -2.99 -12.88 -25.80
CA SER A 201 -2.51 -13.33 -27.12
C SER A 201 -2.63 -12.23 -28.20
N ASN A 202 -3.71 -11.45 -28.18
CA ASN A 202 -4.03 -10.39 -29.14
C ASN A 202 -3.18 -9.13 -28.96
N ASN A 203 -3.02 -8.33 -30.01
CA ASN A 203 -2.22 -7.09 -29.98
C ASN A 203 -3.08 -5.83 -29.79
N LEU A 204 -3.37 -5.47 -28.53
CA LEU A 204 -4.17 -4.28 -28.22
C LEU A 204 -3.54 -2.96 -28.67
N ALA A 205 -2.20 -2.87 -28.74
CA ALA A 205 -1.52 -1.69 -29.23
C ALA A 205 -1.83 -1.42 -30.73
N GLU A 206 -2.19 -2.46 -31.47
CA GLU A 206 -2.61 -2.40 -32.88
C GLU A 206 -4.15 -2.51 -33.05
N GLN A 207 -4.92 -2.37 -31.96
CA GLN A 207 -6.38 -2.48 -31.95
C GLN A 207 -6.91 -3.85 -32.40
N ASP A 208 -6.12 -4.91 -32.19
CA ASP A 208 -6.58 -6.29 -32.34
C ASP A 208 -7.26 -6.75 -31.03
N PHE A 209 -8.57 -6.94 -31.11
CA PHE A 209 -9.42 -7.37 -29.98
C PHE A 209 -9.88 -8.83 -30.07
N THR A 210 -9.34 -9.62 -31.01
CA THR A 210 -9.94 -10.92 -31.37
C THR A 210 -8.97 -12.08 -31.54
N SER A 211 -7.67 -11.83 -31.73
CA SER A 211 -6.75 -12.89 -32.17
C SER A 211 -6.13 -13.74 -31.04
N GLY A 212 -6.03 -15.04 -31.28
CA GLY A 212 -5.33 -16.00 -30.42
C GLY A 212 -6.20 -16.63 -29.33
N ASP A 213 -5.57 -17.41 -28.44
CA ASP A 213 -6.29 -18.29 -27.50
C ASP A 213 -6.60 -17.64 -26.14
N HIS A 214 -5.90 -16.56 -25.77
CA HIS A 214 -6.04 -15.87 -24.49
C HIS A 214 -6.36 -14.40 -24.73
N VAL A 215 -7.48 -14.15 -25.39
CA VAL A 215 -7.88 -12.82 -25.85
C VAL A 215 -8.39 -11.97 -24.69
N ASP A 216 -7.73 -10.85 -24.43
CA ASP A 216 -8.17 -9.81 -23.50
C ASP A 216 -8.39 -8.53 -24.31
N ASP A 217 -9.62 -8.01 -24.28
CA ASP A 217 -10.02 -6.82 -25.01
C ASP A 217 -9.88 -5.52 -24.20
N GLY A 218 -9.25 -5.60 -23.02
CA GLY A 218 -9.20 -4.54 -22.01
C GLY A 218 -9.97 -4.90 -20.74
N TYR A 219 -10.95 -5.79 -20.81
CA TYR A 219 -11.84 -6.14 -19.70
C TYR A 219 -11.58 -7.53 -19.11
N GLY A 220 -10.51 -8.19 -19.53
CA GLY A 220 -10.07 -9.48 -19.01
C GLY A 220 -10.25 -10.64 -19.96
N TYR A 221 -9.48 -11.69 -19.69
CA TYR A 221 -9.62 -13.02 -20.25
C TYR A 221 -10.29 -13.94 -19.22
N PHE A 222 -11.22 -14.78 -19.65
CA PHE A 222 -11.81 -15.83 -18.82
C PHE A 222 -11.32 -17.20 -19.25
N ASP A 223 -10.90 -18.03 -18.29
CA ASP A 223 -10.60 -19.44 -18.56
C ASP A 223 -11.87 -20.30 -18.66
N ALA A 224 -11.69 -21.61 -18.86
CA ALA A 224 -12.81 -22.54 -19.03
C ALA A 224 -13.63 -22.74 -17.73
N GLU A 225 -13.01 -22.49 -16.59
CA GLU A 225 -13.58 -22.59 -15.25
C GLU A 225 -14.31 -21.30 -14.83
N GLY A 226 -14.15 -20.22 -15.60
CA GLY A 226 -14.77 -18.91 -15.36
C GLY A 226 -13.93 -17.98 -14.48
N ASN A 227 -12.65 -18.28 -14.24
CA ASN A 227 -11.75 -17.36 -13.56
C ASN A 227 -11.33 -16.23 -14.50
N ILE A 228 -11.29 -15.01 -13.98
CA ILE A 228 -10.90 -13.81 -14.73
C ILE A 228 -9.41 -13.48 -14.57
N PHE A 229 -8.80 -13.02 -15.66
CA PHE A 229 -7.42 -12.54 -15.71
C PHE A 229 -7.36 -11.17 -16.42
N LEU A 230 -7.04 -10.12 -15.66
CA LEU A 230 -7.05 -8.72 -16.09
C LEU A 230 -5.69 -8.27 -16.67
N PHE A 231 -5.19 -8.94 -17.71
CA PHE A 231 -3.85 -8.68 -18.26
C PHE A 231 -3.71 -7.26 -18.81
N ALA A 232 -4.64 -6.85 -19.67
CA ALA A 232 -4.60 -5.55 -20.33
C ALA A 232 -4.84 -4.40 -19.35
N ALA A 233 -5.86 -4.52 -18.49
CA ALA A 233 -6.20 -3.46 -17.53
C ALA A 233 -5.10 -3.23 -16.49
N THR A 234 -4.43 -4.28 -16.02
CA THR A 234 -3.28 -4.11 -15.13
C THR A 234 -2.04 -3.59 -15.84
N TYR A 235 -1.81 -4.00 -17.09
CA TYR A 235 -0.73 -3.41 -17.89
C TYR A 235 -0.98 -1.92 -18.12
N HIS A 236 -2.22 -1.51 -18.41
CA HIS A 236 -2.59 -0.11 -18.59
C HIS A 236 -2.22 0.73 -17.37
N ARG A 237 -2.59 0.29 -16.16
CA ARG A 237 -2.17 0.94 -14.91
C ARG A 237 -0.65 1.14 -14.86
N ASP A 238 0.12 0.07 -15.10
CA ASP A 238 1.58 0.14 -15.03
C ASP A 238 2.18 0.99 -16.15
N GLN A 239 1.56 1.03 -17.32
CA GLN A 239 1.95 1.91 -18.41
C GLN A 239 1.73 3.39 -18.06
N CYS A 240 0.61 3.74 -17.42
CA CYS A 240 0.39 5.09 -16.89
C CYS A 240 1.46 5.46 -15.84
N ARG A 241 1.95 4.48 -15.07
CA ARG A 241 3.11 4.66 -14.17
C ARG A 241 4.42 4.86 -14.91
N SER A 242 4.69 4.06 -15.94
CA SER A 242 5.88 4.21 -16.78
C SER A 242 5.92 5.59 -17.48
N PHE A 243 4.77 6.09 -17.94
CA PHE A 243 4.65 7.40 -18.55
C PHE A 243 5.04 8.53 -17.59
N GLU A 244 4.56 8.47 -16.34
CA GLU A 244 4.96 9.40 -15.27
C GLU A 244 6.46 9.30 -14.97
N VAL A 245 7.02 8.08 -14.91
CA VAL A 245 8.45 7.86 -14.72
C VAL A 245 9.28 8.56 -15.82
N GLY A 246 8.79 8.58 -17.06
CA GLY A 246 9.36 9.37 -18.16
C GLY A 246 9.32 10.88 -17.91
N ILE A 247 8.17 11.42 -17.48
CA ILE A 247 8.01 12.83 -17.10
C ILE A 247 9.03 13.21 -16.01
N ASN A 248 9.16 12.39 -14.96
CA ASN A 248 10.11 12.63 -13.87
C ASN A 248 11.56 12.54 -14.34
N ALA A 249 11.91 11.57 -15.20
CA ALA A 249 13.26 11.42 -15.72
C ALA A 249 13.71 12.65 -16.53
N LEU A 250 12.85 13.18 -17.42
CA LEU A 250 13.16 14.38 -18.19
C LEU A 250 13.19 15.64 -17.31
N THR A 251 12.29 15.73 -16.32
CA THR A 251 12.29 16.83 -15.34
C THR A 251 13.60 16.87 -14.56
N ASN A 252 14.02 15.74 -13.99
CA ASN A 252 15.27 15.65 -13.23
C ASN A 252 16.49 15.95 -14.11
N ARG A 253 16.49 15.49 -15.36
CA ARG A 253 17.56 15.81 -16.33
C ARG A 253 17.69 17.32 -16.58
N LEU A 254 16.57 18.06 -16.62
CA LEU A 254 16.58 19.52 -16.79
C LEU A 254 17.01 20.26 -15.53
N ARG A 255 16.73 19.71 -14.34
CA ARG A 255 17.08 20.34 -13.05
C ARG A 255 18.53 20.10 -12.62
N LEU A 256 19.10 18.94 -12.95
CA LEU A 256 20.46 18.55 -12.54
C LEU A 256 21.54 18.81 -13.59
N GLY A 257 21.16 18.85 -14.87
CA GLY A 257 22.10 19.02 -15.98
C GLY A 257 21.97 20.35 -16.68
N ASP A 258 22.76 20.54 -17.74
CA ASP A 258 22.60 21.70 -18.61
C ASP A 258 21.20 21.72 -19.21
N TYR A 259 20.57 22.89 -19.14
CA TYR A 259 19.24 23.11 -19.70
C TYR A 259 19.24 22.81 -21.20
N SER A 260 18.27 22.01 -21.65
CA SER A 260 18.13 21.60 -23.05
C SER A 260 16.70 21.90 -23.51
N GLU A 261 16.57 22.84 -24.44
CA GLU A 261 15.27 23.19 -25.03
C GLU A 261 14.60 21.98 -25.70
N SER A 262 15.39 21.10 -26.34
CA SER A 262 14.87 19.88 -26.96
C SER A 262 14.21 18.95 -25.94
N ILE A 263 14.85 18.75 -24.77
CA ILE A 263 14.30 17.92 -23.70
C ILE A 263 13.10 18.60 -23.05
N ALA A 264 13.16 19.91 -22.82
CA ALA A 264 12.02 20.67 -22.29
C ALA A 264 10.82 20.64 -23.24
N ARG A 265 11.04 20.65 -24.56
CA ARG A 265 9.99 20.49 -25.57
C ARG A 265 9.38 19.09 -25.57
N GLN A 266 10.20 18.04 -25.46
CA GLN A 266 9.71 16.67 -25.29
C GLN A 266 8.89 16.52 -24.00
N LEU A 267 9.35 17.09 -22.88
CA LEU A 267 8.59 17.14 -21.64
C LEU A 267 7.26 17.89 -21.83
N GLY A 268 7.25 18.99 -22.58
CA GLY A 268 6.04 19.69 -23.00
C GLY A 268 5.05 18.80 -23.77
N ILE A 269 5.52 17.95 -24.70
CA ILE A 269 4.67 16.98 -25.41
C ILE A 269 4.05 15.96 -24.44
N LEU A 270 4.82 15.44 -23.48
CA LEU A 270 4.30 14.49 -22.48
C LEU A 270 3.23 15.15 -21.59
N LEU A 271 3.46 16.38 -21.14
CA LEU A 271 2.50 17.15 -20.34
C LEU A 271 1.22 17.45 -21.12
N LEU A 272 1.33 17.81 -22.41
CA LEU A 272 0.16 18.06 -23.28
C LEU A 272 -0.63 16.78 -23.56
N ARG A 273 0.04 15.63 -23.76
CA ARG A 273 -0.61 14.33 -23.89
C ARG A 273 -1.41 13.96 -22.65
N TYR A 274 -0.81 14.14 -21.47
CA TYR A 274 -1.47 13.91 -20.19
C TYR A 274 -2.65 14.87 -20.00
N SER A 275 -2.47 16.14 -20.35
CA SER A 275 -3.52 17.18 -20.26
C SER A 275 -4.74 16.84 -21.10
N ALA A 276 -4.54 16.37 -22.33
CA ALA A 276 -5.65 15.97 -23.20
C ALA A 276 -6.50 14.85 -22.59
N GLU A 277 -5.86 13.87 -21.95
CA GLU A 277 -6.52 12.73 -21.34
C GLU A 277 -7.22 13.11 -20.03
N GLU A 278 -6.55 13.87 -19.16
CA GLU A 278 -7.08 14.27 -17.86
C GLU A 278 -8.29 15.21 -18.02
N LEU A 279 -8.21 16.17 -18.96
CA LEU A 279 -9.33 17.07 -19.28
C LEU A 279 -10.52 16.34 -19.90
N TYR A 280 -10.28 15.27 -20.66
CA TYR A 280 -11.35 14.44 -21.19
C TYR A 280 -12.10 13.71 -20.08
N ILE A 281 -11.39 12.99 -19.21
CA ILE A 281 -12.03 12.21 -18.13
C ILE A 281 -12.58 13.10 -17.00
N ALA A 282 -12.23 14.38 -16.99
CA ALA A 282 -12.87 15.38 -16.14
C ALA A 282 -14.36 15.57 -16.45
N SER A 283 -14.78 15.34 -17.72
CA SER A 283 -16.17 15.39 -18.20
C SER A 283 -16.76 14.00 -18.50
N ALA A 284 -15.90 13.01 -18.70
CA ALA A 284 -16.24 11.61 -18.94
C ALA A 284 -15.70 10.74 -17.78
N PRO A 285 -16.24 10.87 -16.56
CA PRO A 285 -15.70 10.17 -15.39
C PRO A 285 -15.79 8.65 -15.52
N GLN A 286 -16.60 8.13 -16.47
CA GLN A 286 -16.69 6.70 -16.72
C GLN A 286 -15.37 6.04 -17.08
N PHE A 287 -14.35 6.81 -17.51
CA PHE A 287 -13.04 6.29 -17.89
C PHE A 287 -11.94 6.56 -16.86
N ARG A 288 -12.30 7.07 -15.68
CA ARG A 288 -11.41 7.12 -14.51
C ARG A 288 -11.04 5.70 -14.08
N TYR A 289 -10.01 5.56 -13.25
CA TYR A 289 -9.47 4.27 -12.83
C TYR A 289 -10.47 3.28 -12.21
N GLY A 290 -11.54 3.75 -11.58
CA GLY A 290 -12.43 2.91 -10.76
C GLY A 290 -13.08 1.68 -11.45
N PRO A 291 -13.48 0.66 -10.66
CA PRO A 291 -13.37 0.57 -9.20
C PRO A 291 -12.01 0.05 -8.69
N SER A 292 -11.56 0.61 -7.57
CA SER A 292 -10.36 0.20 -6.82
C SER A 292 -10.65 -1.05 -5.98
N LYS A 293 -10.44 -2.25 -6.54
CA LYS A 293 -10.68 -3.52 -5.85
C LYS A 293 -9.35 -4.20 -5.47
N GLY A 294 -9.33 -4.80 -4.27
CA GLY A 294 -8.20 -5.59 -3.77
C GLY A 294 -8.11 -7.00 -4.36
N VAL A 295 -9.03 -7.35 -5.26
CA VAL A 295 -9.15 -8.66 -5.93
C VAL A 295 -9.56 -8.45 -7.38
N GLU A 296 -9.32 -9.44 -8.23
CA GLU A 296 -9.83 -9.46 -9.60
C GLU A 296 -11.37 -9.64 -9.61
N GLU A 297 -12.07 -8.69 -10.24
CA GLU A 297 -13.53 -8.74 -10.45
C GLU A 297 -13.82 -8.34 -11.92
N PRO A 298 -14.83 -8.96 -12.56
CA PRO A 298 -15.29 -8.54 -13.87
C PRO A 298 -16.04 -7.20 -13.79
N TRP A 299 -15.96 -6.40 -14.85
CA TRP A 299 -16.95 -5.35 -15.09
C TRP A 299 -18.23 -5.97 -15.61
N ASP A 300 -19.39 -5.44 -15.21
CA ASP A 300 -20.69 -5.96 -15.66
C ASP A 300 -20.80 -6.00 -17.19
N TRP A 301 -20.46 -4.89 -17.86
CA TRP A 301 -20.59 -4.74 -19.33
C TRP A 301 -19.62 -3.73 -19.93
N GLY A 302 -19.29 -2.68 -19.19
CA GLY A 302 -18.32 -1.64 -19.56
C GLY A 302 -17.91 -0.86 -18.32
N GLN A 303 -17.10 0.18 -18.49
CA GLN A 303 -16.64 0.99 -17.35
C GLN A 303 -17.82 1.77 -16.73
N THR A 304 -17.88 1.84 -15.40
CA THR A 304 -18.99 2.47 -14.65
C THR A 304 -19.04 3.98 -14.88
N ASP A 305 -20.16 4.52 -15.36
CA ASP A 305 -20.35 5.97 -15.46
C ASP A 305 -20.78 6.57 -14.12
N TRP A 306 -19.81 7.03 -13.34
CA TRP A 306 -20.06 7.68 -12.05
C TRP A 306 -20.91 8.96 -12.17
N ALA A 307 -21.05 9.56 -13.36
CA ALA A 307 -21.90 10.73 -13.56
C ALA A 307 -23.40 10.43 -13.46
N VAL A 308 -23.83 9.17 -13.65
CA VAL A 308 -25.25 8.78 -13.63
C VAL A 308 -25.73 8.26 -12.28
N GLU A 309 -24.81 8.12 -11.30
CA GLU A 309 -25.15 7.73 -9.93
C GLU A 309 -26.08 8.76 -9.27
N ASN A 310 -26.87 8.34 -8.27
CA ASN A 310 -27.80 9.24 -7.59
C ASN A 310 -27.10 10.45 -6.93
N ASP A 311 -25.85 10.25 -6.51
CA ASP A 311 -24.95 11.29 -6.03
C ASP A 311 -23.60 11.16 -6.76
N PRO A 312 -23.44 11.84 -7.90
CA PRO A 312 -22.23 11.74 -8.71
C PRO A 312 -20.96 12.19 -7.99
N GLU A 313 -21.06 13.14 -7.06
CA GLU A 313 -19.89 13.68 -6.37
C GLU A 313 -19.35 12.66 -5.37
N SER A 314 -20.22 12.10 -4.53
CA SER A 314 -19.85 11.02 -3.62
C SER A 314 -19.36 9.76 -4.36
N ALA A 315 -19.88 9.49 -5.57
CA ALA A 315 -19.50 8.35 -6.38
C ALA A 315 -18.04 8.40 -6.88
N LEU A 316 -17.44 9.60 -6.97
CA LEU A 316 -16.05 9.80 -7.39
C LEU A 316 -15.02 9.50 -6.30
N ARG A 317 -15.46 9.33 -5.04
CA ARG A 317 -14.58 9.04 -3.92
C ARG A 317 -13.72 7.80 -4.19
N ALA A 318 -12.41 7.93 -3.98
CA ALA A 318 -11.40 6.89 -4.18
C ALA A 318 -11.40 6.23 -5.59
N LYS A 319 -11.87 6.95 -6.63
CA LYS A 319 -11.85 6.47 -8.02
C LYS A 319 -10.62 6.94 -8.81
N GLY A 320 -9.76 7.74 -8.20
CA GLY A 320 -8.60 8.35 -8.86
C GLY A 320 -9.00 9.14 -10.10
N SER A 321 -8.05 9.28 -11.03
CA SER A 321 -8.29 9.83 -12.37
C SER A 321 -7.70 8.91 -13.44
N ILE A 322 -6.68 9.33 -14.18
CA ILE A 322 -5.86 8.42 -15.00
C ILE A 322 -5.15 7.42 -14.09
N ARG A 323 -4.71 7.88 -12.91
CA ARG A 323 -4.03 7.06 -11.91
C ARG A 323 -4.98 6.56 -10.84
N TYR A 324 -4.55 5.48 -10.21
CA TYR A 324 -5.17 4.93 -9.01
C TYR A 324 -5.26 6.01 -7.92
N SER A 325 -6.28 5.95 -7.06
CA SER A 325 -6.53 6.97 -6.03
C SER A 325 -5.32 7.21 -5.14
N ILE A 326 -4.66 6.14 -4.66
CA ILE A 326 -3.49 6.25 -3.78
C ILE A 326 -2.31 6.92 -4.48
N ASP A 327 -2.16 6.69 -5.80
CA ASP A 327 -1.09 7.26 -6.62
C ASP A 327 -1.37 8.71 -7.05
N THR A 328 -2.64 9.14 -7.02
CA THR A 328 -3.08 10.43 -7.58
C THR A 328 -2.36 11.63 -6.92
N PRO A 329 -2.15 11.66 -5.59
CA PRO A 329 -1.35 12.71 -4.96
C PRO A 329 0.12 12.74 -5.41
N TYR A 330 0.74 11.59 -5.66
CA TYR A 330 2.14 11.51 -6.12
C TYR A 330 2.29 12.05 -7.54
N VAL A 331 1.36 11.69 -8.43
CA VAL A 331 1.40 12.20 -9.81
C VAL A 331 1.06 13.69 -9.87
N ALA A 332 0.23 14.21 -8.95
CA ALA A 332 -0.01 15.64 -8.83
C ALA A 332 1.29 16.44 -8.59
N GLU A 333 2.14 15.96 -7.68
CA GLU A 333 3.47 16.52 -7.42
C GLU A 333 4.36 16.43 -8.66
N SER A 334 4.48 15.24 -9.26
CA SER A 334 5.29 15.00 -10.48
C SER A 334 4.90 15.96 -11.61
N LEU A 335 3.59 16.10 -11.89
CA LEU A 335 3.07 16.96 -12.96
C LEU A 335 3.31 18.45 -12.66
N ALA A 336 3.10 18.88 -11.42
CA ALA A 336 3.29 20.28 -11.03
C ALA A 336 4.77 20.69 -11.13
N VAL A 337 5.69 19.86 -10.65
CA VAL A 337 7.15 20.11 -10.73
C VAL A 337 7.65 20.06 -12.16
N ALA A 338 7.16 19.10 -12.97
CA ALA A 338 7.49 19.00 -14.39
C ALA A 338 7.04 20.25 -15.17
N TYR A 339 5.80 20.69 -14.95
CA TYR A 339 5.27 21.91 -15.55
C TYR A 339 6.10 23.12 -15.13
N ASP A 340 6.34 23.30 -13.82
CA ASP A 340 7.11 24.42 -13.30
C ASP A 340 8.53 24.48 -13.89
N THR A 341 9.17 23.31 -14.08
CA THR A 341 10.51 23.19 -14.68
C THR A 341 10.52 23.56 -16.16
N ALA A 342 9.53 23.11 -16.94
CA ALA A 342 9.43 23.40 -18.37
C ALA A 342 8.78 24.75 -18.70
N TRP A 343 8.12 25.39 -17.72
CA TRP A 343 7.33 26.62 -17.88
C TRP A 343 8.02 27.74 -18.67
N PRO A 344 9.32 28.06 -18.43
CA PRO A 344 10.00 29.12 -19.16
C PRO A 344 10.01 28.92 -20.69
N LEU A 345 10.07 27.67 -21.16
CA LEU A 345 10.02 27.35 -22.58
C LEU A 345 8.58 27.28 -23.08
N ILE A 346 7.68 26.61 -22.36
CA ILE A 346 6.29 26.40 -22.79
C ILE A 346 5.57 27.72 -23.05
N ARG A 347 5.86 28.76 -22.26
CA ARG A 347 5.18 30.07 -22.36
C ARG A 347 5.53 30.86 -23.64
N GLU A 348 6.57 30.48 -24.38
CA GLU A 348 7.07 31.23 -25.55
C GLU A 348 7.27 30.36 -26.81
N ASP A 349 7.31 29.02 -26.68
CA ASP A 349 7.76 28.14 -27.76
C ASP A 349 6.68 27.78 -28.80
N HIS A 350 6.81 28.34 -30.00
CA HIS A 350 5.95 28.05 -31.15
C HIS A 350 6.27 26.71 -31.85
N GLU A 351 7.46 26.14 -31.68
CA GLU A 351 7.79 24.81 -32.20
C GLU A 351 6.97 23.75 -31.45
N LEU A 352 6.85 23.88 -30.13
CA LEU A 352 5.99 23.01 -29.32
C LEU A 352 4.53 23.05 -29.80
N VAL A 353 3.98 24.24 -30.08
CA VAL A 353 2.63 24.41 -30.65
C VAL A 353 2.49 23.65 -31.97
N THR A 354 3.48 23.78 -32.85
CA THR A 354 3.46 23.12 -34.17
C THR A 354 3.45 21.60 -34.03
N ARG A 355 4.28 21.06 -33.12
CA ARG A 355 4.38 19.62 -32.85
C ARG A 355 3.11 19.08 -32.19
N ALA A 356 2.57 19.79 -31.19
CA ALA A 356 1.31 19.43 -30.55
C ALA A 356 0.13 19.39 -31.55
N ARG A 357 0.05 20.38 -32.46
CA ARG A 357 -0.96 20.40 -33.52
C ARG A 357 -0.82 19.21 -34.48
N ALA A 358 0.40 18.81 -34.80
CA ALA A 358 0.65 17.64 -35.65
C ALA A 358 0.17 16.32 -35.00
N LEU A 359 0.10 16.28 -33.67
CA LEU A 359 -0.46 15.16 -32.89
C LEU A 359 -1.99 15.27 -32.69
N GLY A 360 -2.64 16.25 -33.31
CA GLY A 360 -4.09 16.42 -33.27
C GLY A 360 -4.62 17.32 -32.16
N LEU A 361 -3.76 18.02 -31.41
CA LEU A 361 -4.23 18.99 -30.40
C LEU A 361 -4.72 20.31 -31.03
N PRO A 362 -5.85 20.85 -30.56
CA PRO A 362 -6.40 22.12 -31.05
C PRO A 362 -5.71 23.32 -30.36
N VAL A 363 -4.42 23.51 -30.62
CA VAL A 363 -3.62 24.62 -30.06
C VAL A 363 -3.07 25.53 -31.16
N ASP A 364 -3.07 26.83 -30.91
CA ASP A 364 -2.64 27.85 -31.88
C ASP A 364 -1.52 28.77 -31.38
N SER A 365 -1.30 28.80 -30.07
CA SER A 365 -0.32 29.67 -29.42
C SER A 365 0.33 28.98 -28.21
N PRO A 366 1.50 29.47 -27.77
CA PRO A 366 2.10 29.03 -26.50
C PRO A 366 1.15 29.19 -25.31
N GLN A 367 0.26 30.20 -25.35
CA GLN A 367 -0.75 30.42 -24.33
C GLN A 367 -1.78 29.28 -24.25
N ASP A 368 -2.14 28.66 -25.38
CA ASP A 368 -3.06 27.52 -25.38
C ASP A 368 -2.42 26.29 -24.71
N ASN A 369 -1.11 26.09 -24.90
CA ASN A 369 -0.36 25.03 -24.20
C ASN A 369 -0.36 25.26 -22.68
N ILE A 370 -0.06 26.50 -22.26
CA ILE A 370 -0.13 26.91 -20.84
C ILE A 370 -1.53 26.66 -20.29
N GLN A 371 -2.57 27.06 -21.02
CA GLN A 371 -3.95 26.89 -20.60
C GLN A 371 -4.32 25.42 -20.42
N LEU A 372 -3.97 24.54 -21.36
CA LEU A 372 -4.27 23.10 -21.24
C LEU A 372 -3.57 22.46 -20.05
N ILE A 373 -2.29 22.79 -19.82
CA ILE A 373 -1.51 22.19 -18.73
C ILE A 373 -1.98 22.70 -17.36
N GLU A 374 -2.20 24.01 -17.20
CA GLU A 374 -2.73 24.54 -15.94
C GLU A 374 -4.17 24.07 -15.67
N GLU A 375 -5.00 23.94 -16.72
CA GLU A 375 -6.35 23.41 -16.58
C GLU A 375 -6.33 21.93 -16.16
N MET A 376 -5.38 21.14 -16.67
CA MET A 376 -5.14 19.78 -16.20
C MET A 376 -4.75 19.74 -14.72
N LEU A 377 -3.81 20.58 -14.28
CA LEU A 377 -3.42 20.63 -12.86
C LEU A 377 -4.61 21.03 -11.97
N ALA A 378 -5.50 21.89 -12.46
CA ALA A 378 -6.72 22.27 -11.76
C ALA A 378 -7.80 21.16 -11.75
N THR A 379 -7.83 20.28 -12.75
CA THR A 379 -8.61 19.04 -12.73
C THR A 379 -8.06 18.07 -11.68
N VAL A 380 -6.75 17.89 -11.63
CA VAL A 380 -6.11 17.02 -10.61
C VAL A 380 -6.37 17.58 -9.21
N LEU A 381 -6.32 18.91 -9.02
CA LEU A 381 -6.71 19.55 -7.76
C LEU A 381 -8.17 19.24 -7.42
N GLN A 382 -9.10 19.38 -8.37
CA GLN A 382 -10.50 19.04 -8.12
C GLN A 382 -10.69 17.55 -7.81
N CYS A 383 -9.89 16.65 -8.39
CA CYS A 383 -9.90 15.23 -8.04
C CYS A 383 -9.54 15.01 -6.57
N VAL A 384 -8.58 15.78 -6.03
CA VAL A 384 -8.27 15.77 -4.59
C VAL A 384 -9.45 16.31 -3.77
N LEU A 385 -10.01 17.47 -4.15
CA LEU A 385 -11.13 18.09 -3.44
C LEU A 385 -12.41 17.23 -3.45
N ASP A 386 -12.61 16.43 -4.50
CA ASP A 386 -13.71 15.47 -4.63
C ASP A 386 -13.45 14.16 -3.84
N SER A 387 -12.37 14.09 -3.03
CA SER A 387 -11.90 12.86 -2.36
C SER A 387 -11.63 11.69 -3.33
N GLY A 388 -11.38 11.99 -4.60
CA GLY A 388 -11.03 11.01 -5.63
C GLY A 388 -9.62 10.46 -5.46
N ALA A 389 -8.74 11.25 -4.87
CA ALA A 389 -7.32 10.96 -4.65
C ALA A 389 -7.01 10.23 -3.32
N SER A 390 -7.96 9.42 -2.81
CA SER A 390 -7.84 8.75 -1.52
C SER A 390 -6.54 7.96 -1.37
N SER A 391 -5.67 8.43 -0.47
CA SER A 391 -4.30 7.94 -0.24
C SER A 391 -3.96 7.88 1.25
N ASN A 392 -2.77 7.40 1.60
CA ASN A 392 -2.29 7.44 2.98
C ASN A 392 -2.16 8.90 3.44
N LEU A 393 -2.53 9.19 4.69
CA LEU A 393 -2.46 10.55 5.23
C LEU A 393 -0.99 10.97 5.43
N PRO A 394 -0.57 12.21 5.10
CA PRO A 394 -1.38 13.31 4.59
C PRO A 394 -1.14 13.65 3.12
N ARG A 395 -0.99 12.63 2.26
CA ARG A 395 -0.61 12.82 0.85
C ARG A 395 -1.60 13.71 0.09
N GLU A 396 -2.89 13.64 0.40
CA GLU A 396 -3.93 14.44 -0.26
C GLU A 396 -3.75 15.95 -0.01
N SER A 397 -3.58 16.36 1.24
CA SER A 397 -3.31 17.76 1.56
C SER A 397 -1.97 18.24 1.01
N GLN A 398 -0.94 17.40 1.00
CA GLN A 398 0.34 17.73 0.37
C GLN A 398 0.16 18.04 -1.13
N ALA A 399 -0.55 17.17 -1.85
CA ALA A 399 -0.83 17.37 -3.28
C ALA A 399 -1.61 18.66 -3.54
N ALA A 400 -2.66 18.94 -2.74
CA ALA A 400 -3.41 20.18 -2.86
C ALA A 400 -2.53 21.43 -2.68
N LEU A 401 -1.66 21.45 -1.66
CA LEU A 401 -0.74 22.57 -1.42
C LEU A 401 0.29 22.71 -2.54
N ILE A 402 0.84 21.62 -3.07
CA ILE A 402 1.79 21.63 -4.19
C ILE A 402 1.13 22.16 -5.46
N LEU A 403 -0.09 21.72 -5.78
CA LEU A 403 -0.84 22.19 -6.94
C LEU A 403 -1.18 23.68 -6.82
N LEU A 404 -1.59 24.15 -5.64
CA LEU A 404 -1.84 25.58 -5.38
C LEU A 404 -0.58 26.44 -5.57
N ARG A 405 0.57 25.97 -5.06
CA ARG A 405 1.88 26.62 -5.30
C ARG A 405 2.24 26.61 -6.79
N GLY A 406 2.04 25.48 -7.48
CA GLY A 406 2.35 25.30 -8.90
C GLY A 406 1.52 26.22 -9.81
N LEU A 407 0.22 26.36 -9.52
CA LEU A 407 -0.70 27.25 -10.22
C LEU A 407 -0.44 28.75 -9.93
N ASP A 408 0.28 29.08 -8.85
CA ASP A 408 0.66 30.44 -8.44
C ASP A 408 -0.54 31.41 -8.34
N ARG A 409 -1.58 30.99 -7.62
CA ARG A 409 -2.83 31.74 -7.49
C ARG A 409 -3.04 32.29 -6.09
N ALA A 410 -3.54 33.53 -6.01
CA ALA A 410 -3.92 34.17 -4.75
C ALA A 410 -5.37 33.91 -4.33
N ASP A 411 -6.21 33.37 -5.22
CA ASP A 411 -7.65 33.17 -5.03
C ASP A 411 -8.03 31.71 -4.69
N GLY A 412 -7.08 30.96 -4.11
CA GLY A 412 -7.22 29.56 -3.73
C GLY A 412 -7.91 29.30 -2.39
N GLN A 413 -8.59 30.29 -1.80
CA GLN A 413 -9.11 30.17 -0.43
C GLN A 413 -10.09 29.03 -0.25
N ASN A 414 -10.93 28.72 -1.24
CA ASN A 414 -11.87 27.60 -1.16
C ASN A 414 -11.16 26.24 -1.06
N ALA A 415 -10.09 26.03 -1.85
CA ALA A 415 -9.27 24.82 -1.75
C ALA A 415 -8.51 24.78 -0.42
N MET A 416 -8.02 25.92 0.05
CA MET A 416 -7.34 26.01 1.35
C MET A 416 -8.27 25.78 2.55
N ASP A 417 -9.51 26.27 2.47
CA ASP A 417 -10.54 25.99 3.49
C ASP A 417 -10.85 24.50 3.52
N TRP A 418 -11.00 23.86 2.35
CA TRP A 418 -11.14 22.41 2.27
C TRP A 418 -9.94 21.70 2.93
N VAL A 419 -8.70 22.07 2.58
CA VAL A 419 -7.49 21.45 3.16
C VAL A 419 -7.46 21.59 4.71
N TYR A 420 -7.88 22.72 5.26
CA TYR A 420 -7.85 22.95 6.70
C TYR A 420 -9.03 22.36 7.48
N ASP A 421 -10.23 22.34 6.87
CA ASP A 421 -11.48 22.16 7.60
C ASP A 421 -12.31 20.94 7.13
N GLU A 422 -12.07 20.40 5.94
CA GLU A 422 -12.94 19.37 5.34
C GLU A 422 -12.19 18.13 4.82
N GLY A 423 -10.96 18.30 4.34
CA GLY A 423 -10.14 17.23 3.78
C GLY A 423 -9.79 16.15 4.81
N PRO A 424 -9.34 14.98 4.36
CA PRO A 424 -9.15 13.82 5.23
C PRO A 424 -8.15 14.07 6.37
N ASP A 425 -7.17 14.94 6.14
CA ASP A 425 -6.18 15.34 7.14
C ASP A 425 -6.69 16.43 8.09
N THR A 426 -7.68 17.22 7.67
CA THR A 426 -8.25 18.37 8.40
C THR A 426 -7.15 19.17 9.11
N LEU A 427 -6.30 19.89 8.35
CA LEU A 427 -5.03 20.43 8.86
C LEU A 427 -5.15 21.30 10.12
N ARG A 428 -6.31 21.90 10.38
CA ARG A 428 -6.55 22.66 11.62
C ARG A 428 -6.33 21.84 12.90
N VAL A 429 -6.58 20.53 12.83
CA VAL A 429 -6.49 19.61 13.98
C VAL A 429 -5.59 18.40 13.73
N PHE A 430 -4.96 18.30 12.57
CA PHE A 430 -4.10 17.17 12.17
C PHE A 430 -3.09 16.78 13.25
N THR A 431 -2.22 17.72 13.67
CA THR A 431 -1.22 17.46 14.72
C THR A 431 -1.85 17.06 16.05
N THR A 432 -3.11 17.42 16.28
CA THR A 432 -3.83 17.08 17.50
C THR A 432 -4.53 15.74 17.51
N ASN A 433 -5.11 15.35 16.38
CA ASN A 433 -5.97 14.18 16.31
C ASN A 433 -5.27 12.96 15.69
N ASP A 434 -4.25 13.18 14.86
CA ASP A 434 -3.52 12.14 14.11
C ASP A 434 -2.20 11.71 14.76
N PHE A 435 -1.97 12.16 16.00
CA PHE A 435 -0.81 11.73 16.77
C PHE A 435 -1.19 11.55 18.23
N PHE A 436 -0.80 10.41 18.79
CA PHE A 436 -0.90 10.17 20.23
C PHE A 436 -0.04 11.17 21.02
N PRO A 437 -0.29 11.37 22.33
CA PRO A 437 0.51 12.26 23.16
C PRO A 437 2.02 11.92 23.20
N ASP A 438 2.40 10.68 22.90
CA ASP A 438 3.78 10.21 22.76
C ASP A 438 4.35 10.39 21.34
N GLY A 439 3.64 11.15 20.49
CA GLY A 439 4.04 11.53 19.14
C GLY A 439 3.96 10.43 18.11
N THR A 440 3.43 9.26 18.45
CA THR A 440 3.27 8.17 17.49
C THR A 440 1.97 8.33 16.68
N PRO A 441 1.96 8.03 15.38
CA PRO A 441 0.72 8.00 14.59
C PRO A 441 -0.11 6.73 14.86
N GLN A 442 -1.36 6.73 14.41
CA GLN A 442 -2.39 5.70 14.61
C GLN A 442 -2.36 4.53 13.60
N GLU A 443 -1.20 4.24 13.01
CA GLU A 443 -1.03 3.23 11.95
C GLU A 443 0.17 2.30 12.23
N ALA A 444 0.43 1.37 11.31
CA ALA A 444 1.53 0.43 11.39
C ALA A 444 2.90 1.14 11.43
N THR A 445 3.81 0.58 12.23
CA THR A 445 5.19 1.06 12.34
C THR A 445 5.96 0.89 11.03
N GLY A 446 7.00 1.70 10.83
CA GLY A 446 7.76 1.70 9.58
C GLY A 446 7.13 2.63 8.55
N GLY A 447 6.90 2.13 7.33
CA GLY A 447 6.53 2.95 6.17
C GLY A 447 5.26 3.78 6.37
N TYR A 448 4.23 3.22 6.99
CA TYR A 448 2.96 3.94 7.17
C TYR A 448 3.08 5.10 8.16
N ASN A 449 3.55 4.83 9.39
CA ASN A 449 3.83 5.90 10.36
C ASN A 449 4.86 6.93 9.84
N ALA A 450 5.78 6.53 8.95
CA ALA A 450 6.67 7.46 8.27
C ALA A 450 5.91 8.54 7.49
N ILE A 451 4.91 8.14 6.71
CA ILE A 451 4.14 9.04 5.85
C ILE A 451 3.47 10.13 6.70
N HIS A 452 2.96 9.80 7.89
CA HIS A 452 2.40 10.77 8.84
C HIS A 452 3.47 11.72 9.40
N CYS A 453 4.54 11.18 9.96
CA CYS A 453 5.59 11.97 10.62
C CYS A 453 6.31 12.89 9.62
N ASP A 454 6.70 12.36 8.46
CA ASP A 454 7.30 13.12 7.37
C ASP A 454 6.30 14.14 6.81
N GLY A 455 5.05 13.71 6.61
CA GLY A 455 3.97 14.52 6.07
C GLY A 455 3.72 15.79 6.88
N LEU A 456 3.78 15.75 8.22
CA LEU A 456 3.60 16.93 9.06
C LEU A 456 4.61 18.05 8.72
N PHE A 457 5.89 17.73 8.63
CA PHE A 457 6.95 18.72 8.39
C PHE A 457 6.99 19.18 6.94
N ASP A 458 6.56 18.34 6.01
CA ASP A 458 6.45 18.70 4.60
C ASP A 458 5.22 19.58 4.32
N LEU A 459 4.07 19.30 4.94
CA LEU A 459 2.91 20.19 4.91
C LEU A 459 3.26 21.60 5.43
N GLU A 460 3.92 21.69 6.59
CA GLU A 460 4.36 22.97 7.15
C GLU A 460 5.31 23.72 6.19
N TYR A 461 6.21 22.99 5.53
CA TYR A 461 7.08 23.56 4.50
C TYR A 461 6.27 24.17 3.35
N HIS A 462 5.33 23.42 2.78
CA HIS A 462 4.51 23.90 1.67
C HIS A 462 3.62 25.07 2.09
N LEU A 463 3.08 25.07 3.32
CA LEU A 463 2.32 26.19 3.86
C LEU A 463 3.15 27.48 3.96
N ARG A 464 4.37 27.40 4.52
CA ARG A 464 5.28 28.55 4.60
C ARG A 464 5.62 29.10 3.22
N ARG A 465 5.95 28.22 2.27
CA ARG A 465 6.25 28.63 0.89
C ARG A 465 5.05 29.25 0.19
N LEU A 466 3.85 28.72 0.39
CA LEU A 466 2.64 29.29 -0.18
C LEU A 466 2.35 30.71 0.38
N ARG A 467 2.60 30.92 1.69
CA ARG A 467 2.51 32.25 2.33
C ARG A 467 3.54 33.23 1.77
N GLU A 468 4.79 32.79 1.56
CA GLU A 468 5.83 33.62 0.93
C GLU A 468 5.44 34.01 -0.51
N GLN A 469 4.83 33.08 -1.26
CA GLN A 469 4.40 33.30 -2.63
C GLN A 469 3.20 34.26 -2.73
N GLN A 470 2.25 34.15 -1.81
CA GLN A 470 0.96 34.84 -1.84
C GLN A 470 0.54 35.32 -0.42
N PRO A 471 1.23 36.33 0.15
CA PRO A 471 1.10 36.70 1.56
C PRO A 471 -0.28 37.24 1.95
N GLU A 472 -0.97 37.91 1.03
CA GLU A 472 -2.33 38.41 1.26
C GLU A 472 -3.40 37.33 1.10
N GLY A 473 -3.13 36.31 0.27
CA GLY A 473 -4.08 35.24 -0.04
C GLY A 473 -4.23 34.21 1.09
N TYR A 474 -3.13 33.92 1.80
CA TYR A 474 -3.09 32.79 2.73
C TYR A 474 -2.53 33.18 4.12
N PRO A 475 -3.12 34.15 4.84
CA PRO A 475 -2.57 34.63 6.10
C PRO A 475 -2.57 33.54 7.18
N GLU A 476 -1.50 33.53 7.99
CA GLU A 476 -1.35 32.58 9.11
C GLU A 476 -2.47 32.71 10.16
N SER A 477 -3.11 33.88 10.27
CA SER A 477 -4.27 34.08 11.15
C SER A 477 -5.50 33.26 10.79
N ARG A 478 -5.56 32.73 9.55
CA ARG A 478 -6.65 31.85 9.07
C ARG A 478 -6.16 30.41 8.92
N TYR A 479 -4.98 30.26 8.33
CA TYR A 479 -4.31 29.00 8.05
C TYR A 479 -3.12 28.86 8.99
N SER A 480 -3.35 28.43 10.23
CA SER A 480 -2.35 28.38 11.30
C SER A 480 -1.19 27.41 11.00
N SER A 481 -0.01 27.65 11.58
CA SER A 481 1.11 26.70 11.52
C SER A 481 0.75 25.36 12.18
N LEU A 482 1.17 24.25 11.55
CA LEU A 482 0.95 22.88 12.06
C LEU A 482 1.94 22.52 13.18
N VAL A 483 3.08 23.21 13.23
CA VAL A 483 4.13 22.98 14.22
C VAL A 483 4.00 23.85 15.46
N ALA A 484 2.86 24.56 15.60
CA ALA A 484 2.54 25.34 16.78
C ALA A 484 2.11 24.46 17.98
N ASP A 485 1.77 23.18 17.74
CA ASP A 485 1.41 22.26 18.80
C ASP A 485 2.65 21.83 19.61
N PRO A 486 2.60 21.86 20.95
CA PRO A 486 3.74 21.48 21.79
C PRO A 486 4.17 20.00 21.66
N ARG A 487 3.38 19.14 21.02
CA ARG A 487 3.75 17.74 20.72
C ARG A 487 4.63 17.58 19.50
N THR A 488 4.77 18.59 18.63
CA THR A 488 5.57 18.46 17.40
C THR A 488 6.99 17.94 17.64
N PRO A 489 7.75 18.38 18.67
CA PRO A 489 9.06 17.78 18.98
C PRO A 489 8.97 16.29 19.28
N ARG A 490 7.89 15.83 19.94
CA ARG A 490 7.68 14.42 20.27
C ARG A 490 7.44 13.57 19.03
N ILE A 491 6.73 14.10 18.03
CA ILE A 491 6.47 13.45 16.73
C ILE A 491 7.77 13.22 15.96
N ALA A 492 8.69 14.19 15.98
CA ALA A 492 10.00 14.03 15.35
C ALA A 492 10.87 12.96 16.05
N ARG A 493 10.70 12.77 17.36
CA ARG A 493 11.52 11.84 18.17
C ARG A 493 11.02 10.39 18.14
N SER A 494 9.71 10.18 18.12
CA SER A 494 9.10 8.85 18.29
C SER A 494 9.59 7.78 17.30
N PRO A 495 9.77 8.08 16.00
CA PRO A 495 10.49 7.24 15.03
C PRO A 495 11.79 6.60 15.54
N ASN A 496 12.73 7.41 16.03
CA ASN A 496 14.03 6.92 16.49
C ASN A 496 13.93 6.15 17.81
N GLU A 497 12.96 6.46 18.66
CA GLU A 497 12.80 5.82 19.97
C GLU A 497 12.22 4.39 19.89
N ILE A 498 11.70 3.97 18.73
CA ILE A 498 11.29 2.59 18.48
C ILE A 498 12.37 1.75 17.78
N THR A 499 13.57 2.31 17.56
CA THR A 499 14.71 1.62 16.96
C THR A 499 15.19 0.43 17.82
N MET A 500 15.45 -0.72 17.19
CA MET A 500 15.97 -1.93 17.81
C MET A 500 17.45 -2.09 17.44
N VAL A 501 18.32 -2.17 18.47
CA VAL A 501 19.79 -2.36 18.37
C VAL A 501 20.52 -1.42 17.39
N GLY A 502 19.97 -0.23 17.14
CA GLY A 502 20.50 0.72 16.15
C GLY A 502 20.42 0.27 14.68
N LYS A 503 19.81 -0.88 14.38
CA LYS A 503 19.84 -1.48 13.03
C LYS A 503 18.45 -1.68 12.41
N SER A 504 17.41 -1.77 13.24
CA SER A 504 16.02 -1.91 12.79
C SER A 504 15.08 -1.09 13.68
N TYR A 505 13.77 -1.27 13.57
CA TYR A 505 12.75 -0.68 14.45
C TYR A 505 11.73 -1.75 14.81
N PHE A 506 11.03 -1.58 15.93
CA PHE A 506 9.99 -2.50 16.38
C PHE A 506 8.87 -2.59 15.34
N GLN A 507 8.48 -3.81 14.95
CA GLN A 507 7.44 -4.05 13.95
C GLN A 507 6.05 -4.14 14.59
N PHE A 508 5.01 -3.66 13.91
CA PHE A 508 3.64 -3.62 14.41
C PHE A 508 2.71 -3.29 13.24
N GLY A 509 1.71 -4.13 12.96
CA GLY A 509 0.87 -4.05 11.76
C GLY A 509 1.60 -4.38 10.45
N ASP A 510 1.12 -3.85 9.31
CA ASP A 510 1.73 -4.04 7.98
C ASP A 510 3.07 -3.25 7.85
N GLY A 511 4.09 -3.65 8.61
CA GLY A 511 5.44 -3.10 8.59
C GLY A 511 6.44 -4.02 7.87
N SER A 512 7.63 -3.50 7.52
CA SER A 512 8.70 -4.36 7.01
C SER A 512 9.23 -5.28 8.11
N ALA A 513 9.32 -6.59 7.84
CA ALA A 513 9.88 -7.59 8.75
C ALA A 513 11.34 -7.92 8.38
N PRO A 514 12.35 -7.36 9.10
CA PRO A 514 13.75 -7.71 8.91
C PRO A 514 14.00 -9.19 9.22
N GLY A 515 14.88 -9.84 8.48
CA GLY A 515 15.22 -11.25 8.69
C GLY A 515 14.31 -12.25 7.97
N SER A 516 13.32 -11.81 7.19
CA SER A 516 12.62 -12.65 6.21
C SER A 516 13.34 -12.65 4.86
N GLY A 517 13.26 -13.71 4.05
CA GLY A 517 13.90 -13.76 2.71
C GLY A 517 13.52 -12.60 1.78
N ALA A 518 12.35 -11.97 1.97
CA ALA A 518 11.97 -10.73 1.25
C ALA A 518 12.87 -9.53 1.59
N SER A 519 13.38 -9.44 2.83
CA SER A 519 14.33 -8.39 3.25
C SER A 519 15.75 -8.64 2.72
N HIS A 520 16.15 -9.90 2.56
CA HIS A 520 17.50 -10.29 2.14
C HIS A 520 17.76 -10.12 0.64
N GLY A 521 16.73 -10.07 -0.21
CA GLY A 521 16.87 -9.80 -1.65
C GLY A 521 17.47 -8.44 -2.00
N SER A 522 17.55 -7.53 -1.02
CA SER A 522 18.23 -6.22 -1.15
C SER A 522 19.61 -6.18 -0.47
N VAL A 523 20.00 -7.23 0.28
CA VAL A 523 21.16 -7.21 1.20
C VAL A 523 22.24 -8.24 0.84
N THR A 524 22.01 -9.21 -0.05
CA THR A 524 23.08 -10.12 -0.49
C THR A 524 23.96 -9.47 -1.58
N ALA A 525 24.74 -8.45 -1.19
CA ALA A 525 25.88 -7.97 -1.95
C ALA A 525 27.23 -8.57 -1.45
N THR A 526 27.17 -9.46 -0.45
CA THR A 526 28.32 -10.17 0.11
C THR A 526 28.09 -11.67 -0.02
N ASP A 527 29.09 -12.43 -0.47
CA ASP A 527 29.07 -13.90 -0.57
C ASP A 527 28.96 -14.63 0.80
N GLU A 528 28.58 -13.94 1.89
CA GLU A 528 28.43 -14.48 3.24
C GLU A 528 26.96 -14.69 3.59
N GLU A 529 26.58 -15.92 3.97
CA GLU A 529 25.25 -16.26 4.49
C GLU A 529 25.10 -15.78 5.94
N THR A 530 24.59 -14.56 6.15
CA THR A 530 24.35 -13.98 7.48
C THR A 530 22.97 -13.34 7.58
N ILE A 531 22.38 -13.40 8.78
CA ILE A 531 21.15 -12.66 9.14
C ILE A 531 21.45 -11.35 9.88
N ARG A 532 22.73 -10.95 9.92
CA ARG A 532 23.17 -9.69 10.54
C ARG A 532 22.66 -8.50 9.73
N ILE A 533 22.07 -7.53 10.42
CA ILE A 533 21.59 -6.30 9.81
C ILE A 533 22.76 -5.31 9.75
N GLU A 534 23.28 -5.06 8.55
CA GLU A 534 24.43 -4.17 8.38
C GLU A 534 24.03 -2.69 8.43
N ALA A 535 22.91 -2.35 7.80
CA ALA A 535 22.43 -0.97 7.68
C ALA A 535 22.10 -0.34 9.05
N ASN A 536 22.59 0.87 9.29
CA ASN A 536 22.23 1.63 10.49
C ASN A 536 20.83 2.25 10.35
N CYS A 537 20.08 2.23 11.45
CA CYS A 537 18.75 2.82 11.59
C CYS A 537 18.86 4.06 12.51
N LEU A 538 19.39 5.18 11.98
CA LEU A 538 19.73 6.37 12.78
C LEU A 538 18.55 7.33 12.99
N HIS A 539 17.60 7.36 12.05
CA HIS A 539 16.48 8.31 12.02
C HIS A 539 15.15 7.67 11.70
N ALA A 540 15.15 6.37 11.37
CA ALA A 540 14.02 5.79 10.69
C ALA A 540 12.75 5.85 11.56
N PRO A 541 11.58 6.10 10.95
CA PRO A 541 11.41 6.31 9.52
C PRO A 541 11.40 7.78 9.02
N VAL A 542 11.85 8.78 9.78
CA VAL A 542 11.84 10.20 9.32
C VAL A 542 12.98 10.46 8.34
N SER A 543 12.69 10.98 7.15
CA SER A 543 13.75 11.27 6.17
C SER A 543 14.73 12.35 6.69
N PRO A 544 16.04 12.30 6.32
CA PRO A 544 17.03 13.26 6.82
C PRO A 544 16.67 14.74 6.55
N ASN A 545 16.09 15.03 5.38
CA ASN A 545 15.66 16.38 5.02
C ASN A 545 14.52 16.88 5.91
N LEU A 546 13.57 15.99 6.24
CA LEU A 546 12.43 16.35 7.09
C LEU A 546 12.82 16.39 8.57
N LEU A 547 13.79 15.60 9.00
CA LEU A 547 14.41 15.74 10.32
C LEU A 547 15.12 17.11 10.46
N ALA A 548 15.81 17.58 9.42
CA ALA A 548 16.42 18.91 9.43
C ALA A 548 15.37 20.02 9.57
N ARG A 549 14.25 19.92 8.84
CA ARG A 549 13.11 20.84 8.99
C ARG A 549 12.50 20.75 10.39
N ALA A 550 12.32 19.55 10.93
CA ALA A 550 11.83 19.36 12.29
C ALA A 550 12.72 20.05 13.33
N ALA A 551 14.05 19.91 13.21
CA ALA A 551 15.01 20.57 14.08
C ALA A 551 14.95 22.10 13.98
N GLU A 552 14.81 22.63 12.76
CA GLU A 552 14.64 24.07 12.51
C GLU A 552 13.31 24.59 13.10
N TYR A 553 12.21 23.92 12.83
CA TYR A 553 10.86 24.41 13.15
C TYR A 553 10.50 24.29 14.63
N THR A 554 11.07 23.29 15.32
CA THR A 554 10.79 23.05 16.74
C THR A 554 11.80 23.70 17.68
N ASP A 555 12.99 24.05 17.18
CA ASP A 555 14.15 24.48 17.99
C ASP A 555 14.52 23.47 19.12
N ASP A 556 14.06 22.22 19.01
CA ASP A 556 14.16 21.25 20.09
C ASP A 556 15.56 20.65 20.21
N LYS A 557 16.09 20.60 21.44
CA LYS A 557 17.44 20.10 21.69
C LYS A 557 17.60 18.64 21.26
N THR A 558 16.64 17.78 21.58
CA THR A 558 16.76 16.34 21.26
C THR A 558 16.63 16.09 19.77
N VAL A 559 15.73 16.80 19.08
CA VAL A 559 15.61 16.71 17.62
C VAL A 559 16.88 17.19 16.92
N LYS A 560 17.52 18.26 17.40
CA LYS A 560 18.84 18.69 16.90
C LYS A 560 19.93 17.65 17.12
N GLU A 561 20.02 17.09 18.31
CA GLU A 561 20.99 16.03 18.59
C GLU A 561 20.74 14.78 17.70
N MET A 562 19.48 14.49 17.33
CA MET A 562 19.16 13.44 16.36
C MET A 562 19.64 13.80 14.95
N GLN A 563 19.40 15.04 14.50
CA GLN A 563 19.90 15.54 13.21
C GLN A 563 21.43 15.44 13.13
N ASP A 564 22.14 15.89 14.17
CA ASP A 564 23.60 15.83 14.24
C ASP A 564 24.10 14.38 14.16
N ALA A 565 23.47 13.47 14.91
CA ALA A 565 23.82 12.05 14.89
C ALA A 565 23.66 11.41 13.51
N VAL A 566 22.61 11.78 12.76
CA VAL A 566 22.38 11.32 11.39
C VAL A 566 23.43 11.85 10.43
N GLN A 567 23.82 13.12 10.56
CA GLN A 567 24.87 13.74 9.76
C GLN A 567 26.25 13.11 10.02
N ASP A 568 26.54 12.82 11.28
CA ASP A 568 27.80 12.21 11.71
C ASP A 568 27.84 10.68 11.49
N GLY A 569 26.71 10.06 11.16
CA GLY A 569 26.60 8.61 11.02
C GLY A 569 26.76 7.85 12.35
N THR A 570 26.41 8.48 13.48
CA THR A 570 26.64 7.96 14.83
C THR A 570 25.35 7.55 15.53
N HIS A 571 25.45 6.51 16.37
CA HIS A 571 24.33 6.07 17.20
C HIS A 571 24.18 6.95 18.44
N ARG A 572 22.93 7.20 18.85
CA ARG A 572 22.59 7.86 20.11
C ARG A 572 22.20 6.83 21.16
N ARG A 573 22.43 7.17 22.43
CA ARG A 573 21.90 6.37 23.55
C ARG A 573 20.40 6.64 23.69
N LEU A 574 19.57 5.61 23.51
CA LEU A 574 18.13 5.69 23.72
C LEU A 574 17.72 5.27 25.14
N GLY A 575 18.27 4.14 25.61
CA GLY A 575 17.76 3.46 26.81
C GLY A 575 16.40 2.80 26.55
N SER A 576 15.74 2.28 27.58
CA SER A 576 14.39 1.71 27.44
C SER A 576 13.36 2.82 27.14
N THR A 577 12.46 2.58 26.19
CA THR A 577 11.44 3.55 25.76
C THR A 577 10.04 2.99 25.96
N ILE A 578 9.08 3.87 26.25
CA ILE A 578 7.67 3.53 26.48
C ILE A 578 6.82 4.54 25.71
N HIS A 579 6.07 4.04 24.73
CA HIS A 579 5.09 4.76 23.92
C HIS A 579 3.71 4.21 24.29
N ASP A 580 3.18 4.64 25.44
CA ASP A 580 1.93 4.11 26.01
C ASP A 580 0.68 4.49 25.20
N GLY A 581 0.75 5.53 24.36
CA GLY A 581 -0.33 5.97 23.48
C GLY A 581 -0.66 4.93 22.41
N VAL A 582 0.33 4.58 21.58
CA VAL A 582 0.26 3.44 20.63
C VAL A 582 0.43 2.08 21.31
N GLY A 583 0.89 2.07 22.56
CA GLY A 583 1.11 0.87 23.37
C GLY A 583 2.30 0.04 22.90
N ILE A 584 3.47 0.64 22.79
CA ILE A 584 4.74 -0.06 22.51
C ILE A 584 5.72 0.21 23.66
N ALA A 585 6.44 -0.80 24.11
CA ALA A 585 7.54 -0.62 25.05
C ALA A 585 8.74 -1.47 24.63
N ILE A 586 9.94 -0.90 24.76
CA ILE A 586 11.20 -1.52 24.35
C ILE A 586 12.21 -1.44 25.49
N LEU A 587 12.71 -2.60 25.88
CA LEU A 587 13.84 -2.78 26.80
C LEU A 587 15.14 -2.85 26.00
N ARG A 588 16.22 -2.27 26.50
CA ARG A 588 17.53 -2.25 25.82
C ARG A 588 18.68 -2.40 26.80
N THR A 589 19.70 -3.17 26.42
CA THR A 589 20.93 -3.32 27.21
C THR A 589 21.71 -2.02 27.28
N SER A 590 22.65 -1.94 28.21
CA SER A 590 23.63 -0.86 28.23
C SER A 590 24.52 -0.90 26.96
N GLY A 591 24.64 0.22 26.24
CA GLY A 591 25.46 0.30 25.01
C GLY A 591 25.03 1.43 24.08
N VAL A 592 25.84 1.71 23.05
CA VAL A 592 25.51 2.62 21.93
C VAL A 592 26.24 2.13 20.66
N PRO A 593 25.56 1.50 19.69
CA PRO A 593 24.19 1.01 19.78
C PRO A 593 24.06 -0.09 20.85
N GLU A 594 22.83 -0.40 21.24
CA GLU A 594 22.56 -1.39 22.26
C GLU A 594 22.84 -2.80 21.74
N ARG A 595 23.44 -3.65 22.57
CA ARG A 595 23.76 -5.03 22.23
C ARG A 595 22.50 -5.88 22.00
N ALA A 596 21.46 -5.66 22.81
CA ALA A 596 20.16 -6.29 22.62
C ALA A 596 19.00 -5.35 22.97
N ALA A 597 17.87 -5.59 22.32
CA ALA A 597 16.60 -4.92 22.56
C ALA A 597 15.44 -5.93 22.50
N ALA A 598 14.51 -5.83 23.46
CA ALA A 598 13.29 -6.65 23.49
C ALA A 598 12.07 -5.74 23.60
N GLY A 599 11.10 -5.91 22.68
CA GLY A 599 9.91 -5.07 22.59
C GLY A 599 8.62 -5.85 22.78
N ILE A 600 7.56 -5.15 23.18
CA ILE A 600 6.19 -5.68 23.24
C ILE A 600 5.17 -4.67 22.70
N ALA A 601 4.25 -5.15 21.88
CA ALA A 601 3.08 -4.39 21.41
C ALA A 601 1.88 -4.69 22.33
N TYR A 602 1.33 -3.69 23.01
CA TYR A 602 0.14 -3.82 23.86
C TYR A 602 -0.92 -2.75 23.56
N GLY A 603 -0.77 -1.97 22.50
CA GLY A 603 -1.85 -1.10 22.01
C GLY A 603 -2.55 -1.68 20.79
N ASP A 604 -3.13 -0.77 20.00
CA ASP A 604 -3.89 -1.10 18.79
C ASP A 604 -3.78 0.05 17.78
N THR A 605 -3.94 -0.24 16.49
CA THR A 605 -3.94 0.74 15.39
C THR A 605 -5.26 0.71 14.62
N LEU A 606 -5.54 1.76 13.84
CA LEU A 606 -6.79 1.84 13.07
C LEU A 606 -6.67 1.21 11.68
N HIS A 607 -5.58 1.50 10.98
CA HIS A 607 -5.33 1.04 9.61
C HIS A 607 -4.09 0.16 9.55
N HIS A 608 -4.02 -0.70 8.53
CA HIS A 608 -2.89 -1.61 8.29
C HIS A 608 -2.56 -2.47 9.52
N ARG A 609 -3.63 -2.93 10.17
CA ARG A 609 -3.64 -3.53 11.50
C ARG A 609 -3.48 -5.04 11.43
N HIS A 610 -2.71 -5.61 12.36
CA HIS A 610 -2.64 -7.04 12.62
C HIS A 610 -3.39 -7.44 13.90
N ARG A 611 -3.56 -8.75 14.13
CA ARG A 611 -4.04 -9.33 15.41
C ARG A 611 -2.87 -9.71 16.31
N ASP A 612 -1.99 -8.76 16.54
CA ASP A 612 -0.65 -8.88 17.15
C ASP A 612 -0.60 -8.38 18.60
N LEU A 613 -1.73 -8.38 19.31
CA LEU A 613 -1.81 -7.98 20.71
C LEU A 613 -0.85 -8.82 21.58
N LEU A 614 0.02 -8.14 22.31
CA LEU A 614 1.10 -8.69 23.12
C LEU A 614 2.16 -9.46 22.32
N ASP A 615 2.34 -9.19 21.02
CA ASP A 615 3.49 -9.67 20.26
C ASP A 615 4.81 -9.22 20.91
N VAL A 616 5.79 -10.12 20.93
CA VAL A 616 7.11 -9.91 21.54
C VAL A 616 8.19 -10.09 20.49
N GLN A 617 9.11 -9.12 20.44
CA GLN A 617 10.25 -9.13 19.52
C GLN A 617 11.56 -9.05 20.28
N LEU A 618 12.61 -9.64 19.72
CA LEU A 618 13.94 -9.72 20.30
C LEU A 618 14.98 -9.55 19.20
N PHE A 619 15.81 -8.53 19.34
CA PHE A 619 16.98 -8.28 18.53
C PHE A 619 18.20 -8.30 19.43
N ALA A 620 19.25 -9.01 19.02
CA ALA A 620 20.49 -9.07 19.78
C ALA A 620 21.68 -9.25 18.83
N TYR A 621 22.82 -8.68 19.18
CA TYR A 621 24.05 -8.79 18.39
C TYR A 621 23.84 -8.45 16.91
N GLU A 622 23.05 -7.40 16.65
CA GLU A 622 22.68 -6.91 15.31
C GLU A 622 21.89 -7.93 14.46
N ARG A 623 21.22 -8.92 15.09
CA ARG A 623 20.43 -9.96 14.42
C ARG A 623 19.00 -10.02 14.95
N PRO A 624 18.01 -10.33 14.09
CA PRO A 624 16.64 -10.62 14.50
C PRO A 624 16.53 -12.05 15.06
N PHE A 625 16.08 -12.20 16.31
CA PHE A 625 15.82 -13.52 16.93
C PHE A 625 14.34 -13.84 17.05
N LEU A 626 13.53 -12.85 17.46
CA LEU A 626 12.07 -12.90 17.43
C LEU A 626 11.59 -11.66 16.69
N THR A 627 10.77 -11.85 15.66
CA THR A 627 10.26 -10.79 14.79
C THR A 627 8.74 -10.89 14.62
N ASP A 628 8.14 -9.82 14.12
CA ASP A 628 6.80 -9.85 13.52
C ASP A 628 6.87 -10.47 12.12
N LEU A 629 5.75 -10.96 11.57
CA LEU A 629 5.72 -11.48 10.20
C LEU A 629 5.76 -10.34 9.17
N GLY A 630 5.18 -9.19 9.53
CA GLY A 630 5.16 -7.98 8.75
C GLY A 630 4.23 -8.03 7.54
N TYR A 631 4.55 -7.18 6.56
CA TYR A 631 3.71 -6.87 5.41
C TYR A 631 3.21 -8.12 4.66
N PRO A 632 1.93 -8.16 4.26
CA PRO A 632 1.35 -9.30 3.58
C PRO A 632 2.06 -9.66 2.29
N GLN A 633 2.18 -10.95 1.99
CA GLN A 633 2.64 -11.41 0.68
C GLN A 633 1.63 -11.03 -0.41
N SER A 634 0.33 -11.17 -0.11
CA SER A 634 -0.78 -10.85 -1.02
C SER A 634 -2.02 -10.46 -0.20
N TRP A 635 -2.95 -9.69 -0.79
CA TRP A 635 -4.24 -9.43 -0.17
C TRP A 635 -5.09 -10.69 -0.01
N ALA A 636 -4.83 -11.73 -0.81
CA ALA A 636 -5.51 -13.02 -0.70
C ALA A 636 -5.10 -13.83 0.55
N SER A 637 -3.90 -13.57 1.09
CA SER A 637 -3.36 -14.25 2.28
C SER A 637 -3.51 -13.44 3.56
N MET A 638 -3.48 -12.10 3.46
CA MET A 638 -3.35 -11.17 4.59
C MET A 638 -4.21 -11.53 5.81
N SER A 639 -5.53 -11.72 5.63
CA SER A 639 -6.46 -11.96 6.76
C SER A 639 -6.31 -13.35 7.38
N LYS A 640 -5.82 -14.32 6.60
CA LYS A 640 -5.71 -15.74 6.98
C LYS A 640 -4.33 -16.07 7.55
N TRP A 641 -3.31 -15.27 7.26
CA TRP A 641 -1.93 -15.58 7.62
C TRP A 641 -1.19 -14.39 8.25
N GLU A 642 -0.87 -13.34 7.49
CA GLU A 642 0.05 -12.28 7.94
C GLU A 642 -0.51 -11.45 9.08
N SER A 643 -1.77 -11.03 8.99
CA SER A 643 -2.46 -10.29 10.06
C SER A 643 -3.05 -11.19 11.17
N HIS A 644 -2.85 -12.51 11.10
CA HIS A 644 -3.49 -13.47 12.00
C HIS A 644 -2.70 -13.65 13.30
N TRP A 645 -3.36 -13.69 14.47
CA TRP A 645 -2.69 -13.81 15.78
C TRP A 645 -1.72 -15.00 15.88
N ALA A 646 -2.06 -16.09 15.18
CA ALA A 646 -1.30 -17.33 15.20
C ALA A 646 0.10 -17.24 14.56
N THR A 647 0.41 -16.19 13.79
CA THR A 647 1.73 -16.00 13.14
C THR A 647 2.65 -15.05 13.93
N HIS A 648 2.19 -14.57 15.09
CA HIS A 648 2.86 -13.63 15.98
C HIS A 648 3.34 -14.33 17.26
N ASN A 649 4.28 -13.73 18.00
CA ASN A 649 4.79 -14.24 19.28
C ASN A 649 3.83 -13.90 20.45
N ALA A 650 2.54 -14.15 20.24
CA ALA A 650 1.45 -13.68 21.08
C ALA A 650 0.81 -14.80 21.93
N ALA A 651 -0.03 -14.40 22.88
CA ALA A 651 -0.99 -15.28 23.52
C ALA A 651 -2.40 -14.91 23.07
N TRP A 652 -3.30 -15.90 23.00
CA TRP A 652 -4.64 -15.70 22.47
C TRP A 652 -5.67 -16.50 23.27
N GLY A 653 -6.81 -15.86 23.55
CA GLY A 653 -7.98 -16.53 24.10
C GLY A 653 -9.09 -16.54 23.04
N ALA A 654 -9.41 -17.71 22.52
CA ALA A 654 -10.50 -17.88 21.57
C ALA A 654 -11.83 -17.57 22.25
N LEU A 655 -12.70 -16.87 21.53
CA LEU A 655 -14.08 -16.59 21.96
C LEU A 655 -15.02 -17.60 21.33
N GLU A 656 -16.27 -17.62 21.78
CA GLU A 656 -17.33 -18.35 21.09
C GLU A 656 -17.43 -17.92 19.61
N PRO A 657 -17.59 -18.84 18.65
CA PRO A 657 -17.65 -18.53 17.22
C PRO A 657 -18.65 -17.43 16.84
N SER A 658 -19.75 -17.33 17.61
CA SER A 658 -20.82 -16.35 17.40
C SER A 658 -20.42 -14.90 17.67
N LEU A 659 -19.30 -14.64 18.35
CA LEU A 659 -18.88 -13.30 18.76
C LEU A 659 -17.93 -12.59 17.76
N GLY A 660 -17.49 -13.26 16.68
CA GLY A 660 -16.65 -12.67 15.64
C GLY A 660 -15.17 -12.47 16.01
N GLY A 661 -14.42 -11.78 15.14
CA GLY A 661 -12.98 -11.47 15.30
C GLY A 661 -12.74 -10.06 15.86
N ASN A 662 -11.68 -9.88 16.68
CA ASN A 662 -11.60 -8.75 17.63
C ASN A 662 -10.34 -7.88 17.57
N ALA A 663 -10.54 -6.67 18.08
CA ALA A 663 -9.57 -5.78 18.71
C ALA A 663 -9.03 -6.27 20.05
N GLY A 664 -7.95 -5.62 20.49
CA GLY A 664 -7.33 -5.85 21.78
C GLY A 664 -6.55 -4.63 22.20
N ARG A 665 -6.56 -4.30 23.49
CA ARG A 665 -5.76 -3.19 24.01
C ARG A 665 -5.33 -3.50 25.43
N GLY A 666 -4.08 -3.18 25.71
CA GLY A 666 -3.46 -3.29 27.00
C GLY A 666 -2.98 -1.96 27.56
N HIS A 667 -2.34 -2.06 28.71
CA HIS A 667 -1.75 -0.97 29.45
C HIS A 667 -0.62 -1.52 30.31
N LEU A 668 0.37 -0.66 30.53
CA LEU A 668 1.49 -0.95 31.40
C LEU A 668 1.06 -0.93 32.88
N ILE A 669 1.38 -2.01 33.62
CA ILE A 669 1.10 -2.10 35.06
C ILE A 669 2.26 -1.53 35.88
N ARG A 670 3.49 -1.93 35.54
CA ARG A 670 4.71 -1.52 36.25
C ARG A 670 5.94 -1.73 35.39
N THR A 671 6.99 -0.99 35.74
CA THR A 671 8.34 -1.18 35.21
C THR A 671 9.34 -1.35 36.35
N LEU A 672 10.44 -2.01 36.04
CA LEU A 672 11.64 -2.03 36.87
C LEU A 672 12.83 -1.80 35.94
N PHE A 673 13.63 -0.78 36.24
CA PHE A 673 14.89 -0.53 35.53
C PHE A 673 16.01 -0.50 36.56
N SER A 674 16.92 -1.47 36.45
CA SER A 674 18.12 -1.61 37.26
C SER A 674 19.28 -1.97 36.35
N ASP A 675 20.51 -1.76 36.82
CA ASP A 675 21.71 -2.18 36.09
C ASP A 675 21.63 -3.69 35.77
N GLY A 676 21.75 -4.03 34.49
CA GLY A 676 21.67 -5.38 33.97
C GLY A 676 20.30 -6.07 34.03
N VAL A 677 19.25 -5.43 34.55
CA VAL A 677 17.90 -6.03 34.62
C VAL A 677 16.81 -4.99 34.35
N GLN A 678 15.99 -5.26 33.34
CA GLN A 678 14.84 -4.43 33.00
C GLN A 678 13.58 -5.30 32.90
N ILE A 679 12.45 -4.84 33.43
CA ILE A 679 11.19 -5.61 33.45
C ILE A 679 10.01 -4.71 33.11
N LEU A 680 9.09 -5.25 32.31
CA LEU A 680 7.75 -4.73 32.03
C LEU A 680 6.72 -5.76 32.52
N ASP A 681 5.65 -5.30 33.14
CA ASP A 681 4.45 -6.12 33.43
C ASP A 681 3.25 -5.39 32.83
N VAL A 682 2.58 -6.07 31.92
CA VAL A 682 1.54 -5.51 31.04
C VAL A 682 0.27 -6.34 31.21
N ALA A 683 -0.88 -5.67 31.26
CA ALA A 683 -2.18 -6.32 31.19
C ALA A 683 -2.91 -5.91 29.92
N ALA A 684 -3.68 -6.82 29.33
CA ALA A 684 -4.49 -6.52 28.16
C ALA A 684 -5.85 -7.21 28.20
N ASP A 685 -6.79 -6.67 27.44
CA ASP A 685 -8.13 -7.23 27.27
C ASP A 685 -8.42 -7.38 25.77
N ARG A 686 -9.20 -8.39 25.40
CA ARG A 686 -9.89 -8.39 24.10
C ARG A 686 -11.02 -7.37 24.10
N TRP A 687 -11.36 -6.83 22.92
CA TRP A 687 -12.43 -5.86 22.74
C TRP A 687 -13.29 -6.17 21.51
N LEU A 688 -14.60 -6.05 21.66
CA LEU A 688 -15.59 -6.22 20.59
C LEU A 688 -16.31 -4.90 20.32
N TRP A 689 -16.65 -4.66 19.05
CA TRP A 689 -17.51 -3.55 18.65
C TRP A 689 -18.98 -3.98 18.69
N ASP A 690 -19.79 -3.29 19.48
CA ASP A 690 -21.25 -3.43 19.51
C ASP A 690 -21.83 -2.43 18.50
N GLU A 691 -22.10 -2.88 17.26
CA GLU A 691 -22.64 -2.02 16.19
C GLU A 691 -23.93 -1.30 16.61
N GLY A 692 -24.82 -2.00 17.32
CA GLY A 692 -26.11 -1.44 17.75
C GLY A 692 -26.00 -0.36 18.83
N ARG A 693 -24.86 -0.28 19.52
CA ARG A 693 -24.57 0.74 20.55
C ARG A 693 -23.42 1.67 20.19
N GLU A 694 -22.80 1.47 19.03
CA GLU A 694 -21.62 2.19 18.55
C GLU A 694 -20.53 2.32 19.62
N ARG A 695 -20.21 1.21 20.30
CA ARG A 695 -19.21 1.22 21.38
C ARG A 695 -18.43 -0.08 21.51
N TRP A 696 -17.21 0.05 22.00
CA TRP A 696 -16.37 -1.08 22.38
C TRP A 696 -16.78 -1.68 23.74
N TYR A 697 -16.73 -3.00 23.86
CA TYR A 697 -16.93 -3.72 25.13
C TYR A 697 -15.95 -4.90 25.31
N LYS A 698 -15.74 -5.31 26.57
CA LYS A 698 -14.88 -6.45 26.92
C LYS A 698 -15.67 -7.77 26.91
N PRO A 699 -15.25 -8.80 26.17
CA PRO A 699 -15.92 -10.10 26.13
C PRO A 699 -15.47 -11.05 27.25
N GLY A 700 -14.66 -10.59 28.21
CA GLY A 700 -14.21 -11.40 29.35
C GLY A 700 -12.93 -12.20 29.13
N VAL A 701 -12.19 -11.96 28.03
CA VAL A 701 -10.83 -12.51 27.83
C VAL A 701 -9.80 -11.48 28.23
N THR A 702 -8.92 -11.85 29.16
CA THR A 702 -7.87 -10.99 29.70
C THR A 702 -6.51 -11.67 29.66
N PHE A 703 -5.46 -10.86 29.59
CA PHE A 703 -4.08 -11.28 29.48
C PHE A 703 -3.21 -10.56 30.51
N ARG A 704 -2.16 -11.24 30.95
CA ARG A 704 -1.05 -10.60 31.66
C ARG A 704 0.28 -11.15 31.17
N ARG A 705 1.18 -10.26 30.75
CA ARG A 705 2.49 -10.63 30.21
C ARG A 705 3.59 -9.87 30.94
N LEU A 706 4.58 -10.59 31.44
CA LEU A 706 5.80 -10.02 32.03
C LEU A 706 6.95 -10.28 31.08
N LEU A 707 7.61 -9.21 30.65
CA LEU A 707 8.78 -9.23 29.80
C LEU A 707 9.99 -8.74 30.61
N GLY A 708 11.10 -9.46 30.58
CA GLY A 708 12.33 -9.04 31.24
C GLY A 708 13.54 -9.19 30.33
N LEU A 709 14.40 -8.17 30.28
CA LEU A 709 15.69 -8.22 29.59
C LEU A 709 16.81 -8.20 30.63
N VAL A 710 17.64 -9.24 30.64
CA VAL A 710 18.69 -9.43 31.64
C VAL A 710 20.05 -9.53 30.95
N GLU A 711 21.00 -8.70 31.35
CA GLU A 711 22.41 -8.84 30.98
C GLU A 711 23.07 -9.85 31.92
N THR A 712 23.80 -10.81 31.35
CA THR A 712 24.50 -11.86 32.10
C THR A 712 26.02 -11.65 32.03
N ASP A 713 26.79 -12.61 32.54
CA ASP A 713 28.25 -12.57 32.44
C ASP A 713 28.72 -12.43 30.98
N GLY A 714 29.83 -11.70 30.81
CA GLY A 714 30.38 -11.37 29.50
C GLY A 714 29.43 -10.46 28.71
N GLU A 715 29.18 -10.85 27.46
CA GLU A 715 28.26 -10.13 26.55
C GLU A 715 26.88 -10.79 26.47
N GLY A 716 26.57 -11.75 27.35
CA GLY A 716 25.34 -12.51 27.28
C GLY A 716 24.09 -11.72 27.66
N VAL A 717 22.94 -12.18 27.15
CA VAL A 717 21.64 -11.57 27.35
C VAL A 717 20.57 -12.67 27.45
N ILE A 718 19.58 -12.47 28.30
CA ILE A 718 18.42 -13.35 28.46
C ILE A 718 17.13 -12.55 28.34
N LEU A 719 16.15 -13.13 27.65
CA LEU A 719 14.77 -12.68 27.63
C LEU A 719 13.92 -13.56 28.55
N ILE A 720 13.21 -12.94 29.49
CA ILE A 720 12.17 -13.55 30.32
C ILE A 720 10.82 -13.19 29.71
N ASP A 721 9.99 -14.18 29.37
CA ASP A 721 8.66 -13.96 28.78
C ASP A 721 7.61 -14.87 29.41
N PHE A 722 6.85 -14.29 30.33
CA PHE A 722 5.86 -15.00 31.12
C PHE A 722 4.43 -14.57 30.74
N SER A 723 3.57 -15.51 30.38
CA SER A 723 2.28 -15.21 29.74
C SER A 723 1.10 -15.94 30.37
N ARG A 724 0.05 -15.19 30.69
CA ARG A 724 -1.16 -15.61 31.42
C ARG A 724 -2.38 -15.25 30.57
N VAL A 725 -3.29 -16.20 30.41
CA VAL A 725 -4.58 -16.02 29.70
C VAL A 725 -5.72 -16.47 30.61
N THR A 726 -6.81 -15.70 30.63
CA THR A 726 -8.01 -16.02 31.41
C THR A 726 -9.28 -15.68 30.63
N GLY A 727 -10.28 -16.56 30.69
CA GLY A 727 -11.55 -16.43 29.98
C GLY A 727 -11.49 -16.93 28.53
N GLY A 728 -12.64 -17.01 27.86
CA GLY A 728 -12.73 -17.63 26.53
C GLY A 728 -12.79 -19.16 26.60
N ILE A 729 -12.78 -19.81 25.44
CA ILE A 729 -13.06 -21.25 25.29
C ILE A 729 -11.81 -22.11 25.03
N ASP A 730 -10.74 -21.50 24.50
CA ASP A 730 -9.46 -22.14 24.23
C ASP A 730 -8.35 -21.11 24.42
N HIS A 731 -7.30 -21.48 25.16
CA HIS A 731 -6.12 -20.64 25.37
C HIS A 731 -4.96 -21.13 24.50
N TRP A 732 -4.34 -20.19 23.80
CA TRP A 732 -3.21 -20.41 22.91
C TRP A 732 -2.02 -19.53 23.31
N ARG A 733 -0.81 -20.03 23.12
CA ARG A 733 0.42 -19.23 23.07
C ARG A 733 1.25 -19.66 21.87
N ILE A 734 1.79 -18.70 21.14
CA ILE A 734 2.69 -18.93 20.02
C ILE A 734 4.02 -18.28 20.33
N CYS A 735 5.11 -19.01 20.07
CA CYS A 735 6.46 -18.47 20.00
C CYS A 735 7.04 -18.91 18.67
N ARG A 736 7.15 -17.98 17.72
CA ARG A 736 7.60 -18.31 16.36
C ARG A 736 9.07 -18.75 16.34
N GLY A 737 9.87 -18.17 17.22
CA GLY A 737 11.29 -18.49 17.35
C GLY A 737 12.14 -17.91 16.21
N LEU A 738 13.42 -18.22 16.26
CA LEU A 738 14.39 -17.89 15.22
C LEU A 738 14.08 -18.70 13.95
N GLU A 739 14.15 -18.07 12.78
CA GLU A 739 13.93 -18.76 11.51
C GLU A 739 14.95 -19.88 11.30
N GLY A 740 14.45 -21.12 11.22
CA GLY A 740 15.26 -22.32 11.04
C GLY A 740 14.73 -23.50 11.83
N ASN A 741 15.60 -24.47 12.09
CA ASN A 741 15.20 -25.77 12.64
C ASN A 741 15.10 -25.71 14.16
N PHE A 742 14.04 -26.30 14.72
CA PHE A 742 13.88 -26.49 16.16
C PHE A 742 14.24 -27.92 16.58
N ALA A 743 14.91 -28.07 17.73
CA ALA A 743 15.17 -29.36 18.36
C ALA A 743 15.08 -29.28 19.90
N SER A 744 14.67 -30.39 20.50
CA SER A 744 14.68 -30.60 21.96
C SER A 744 14.81 -32.08 22.28
N ASP A 745 15.67 -32.42 23.25
CA ASP A 745 15.89 -33.79 23.70
C ASP A 745 14.91 -34.24 24.80
N ASN A 746 14.27 -33.30 25.49
CA ASN A 746 13.44 -33.57 26.68
C ASN A 746 12.01 -32.98 26.63
N ALA A 747 11.62 -32.29 25.56
CA ALA A 747 10.23 -31.84 25.37
C ALA A 747 9.25 -32.98 25.07
N GLY A 748 9.76 -34.17 24.69
CA GLY A 748 8.94 -35.35 24.42
C GLY A 748 8.08 -35.25 23.16
N LEU A 749 8.45 -34.40 22.20
CA LEU A 749 7.71 -34.17 20.95
C LEU A 749 7.71 -35.43 20.07
N VAL A 750 6.53 -35.83 19.62
CA VAL A 750 6.33 -36.96 18.70
C VAL A 750 5.60 -36.47 17.45
N SER A 751 6.15 -36.78 16.27
CA SER A 751 5.52 -36.44 14.99
C SER A 751 4.12 -37.05 14.85
N ARG A 752 3.19 -36.26 14.32
CA ARG A 752 1.84 -36.69 13.96
C ARG A 752 1.46 -36.18 12.56
N SER A 753 0.44 -36.79 11.98
CA SER A 753 -0.16 -36.30 10.75
C SER A 753 -0.96 -35.02 10.95
N GLY A 754 -1.35 -34.42 9.83
CA GLY A 754 -2.27 -33.30 9.78
C GLY A 754 -1.62 -31.95 10.01
N THR A 755 -2.43 -31.00 10.44
CA THR A 755 -2.08 -29.61 10.72
C THR A 755 -2.23 -29.32 12.21
N VAL A 756 -1.86 -28.11 12.63
CA VAL A 756 -2.09 -27.66 14.01
C VAL A 756 -3.58 -27.57 14.31
N ALA A 757 -4.39 -27.13 13.33
CA ALA A 757 -5.84 -27.06 13.46
C ALA A 757 -6.53 -28.44 13.52
N ASP A 758 -6.06 -29.41 12.74
CA ASP A 758 -6.68 -30.75 12.64
C ASP A 758 -5.64 -31.85 12.39
N ALA A 759 -5.61 -32.86 13.27
CA ALA A 759 -4.71 -34.01 13.16
C ALA A 759 -4.91 -34.90 11.93
N ASN A 760 -6.04 -34.73 11.22
CA ASN A 760 -6.32 -35.43 9.96
C ASN A 760 -6.44 -34.46 8.77
N GLY A 761 -6.35 -33.15 9.02
CA GLY A 761 -6.55 -32.11 8.01
C GLY A 761 -5.37 -32.02 7.04
N LYS A 762 -5.63 -31.49 5.84
CA LYS A 762 -4.57 -31.14 4.90
C LYS A 762 -4.18 -29.68 5.08
N ARG A 763 -2.93 -29.35 4.77
CA ARG A 763 -2.47 -27.96 4.78
C ARG A 763 -3.38 -27.11 3.87
N GLY A 764 -3.93 -26.03 4.43
CA GLY A 764 -4.80 -25.10 3.71
C GLY A 764 -6.26 -25.53 3.57
N ASP A 765 -6.66 -26.66 4.16
CA ASP A 765 -8.07 -27.03 4.28
C ASP A 765 -8.74 -26.22 5.39
N THR A 766 -9.55 -25.24 5.00
CA THR A 766 -10.19 -24.29 5.92
C THR A 766 -11.70 -24.46 6.05
N ASP A 767 -12.29 -25.41 5.33
CA ASP A 767 -13.76 -25.53 5.22
C ASP A 767 -14.39 -26.19 6.45
N ASN A 768 -13.62 -27.02 7.17
CA ASN A 768 -14.12 -27.87 8.26
C ASN A 768 -13.35 -27.66 9.59
N LEU A 769 -12.92 -26.43 9.87
CA LEU A 769 -12.19 -26.12 11.09
C LEU A 769 -13.06 -26.27 12.34
N GLU A 770 -12.47 -26.76 13.44
CA GLU A 770 -13.12 -26.80 14.76
C GLU A 770 -13.60 -25.41 15.21
N HIS A 771 -12.85 -24.37 14.82
CA HIS A 771 -13.16 -22.98 15.11
C HIS A 771 -12.74 -22.08 13.93
N PRO A 772 -13.57 -21.10 13.53
CA PRO A 772 -13.24 -20.23 12.38
C PRO A 772 -11.97 -19.39 12.59
N ASP A 773 -11.61 -19.09 13.84
CA ASP A 773 -10.39 -18.35 14.21
C ASP A 773 -9.10 -19.22 14.13
N TYR A 774 -9.19 -20.46 13.64
CA TYR A 774 -8.05 -21.38 13.50
C TYR A 774 -7.53 -21.46 12.05
N VAL A 775 -7.93 -20.51 11.19
CA VAL A 775 -7.59 -20.53 9.76
C VAL A 775 -6.08 -20.58 9.50
N ALA A 776 -5.28 -19.78 10.21
CA ALA A 776 -3.82 -19.84 10.07
C ALA A 776 -3.25 -21.19 10.52
N LEU A 777 -3.80 -21.80 11.58
CA LEU A 777 -3.32 -23.07 12.10
C LEU A 777 -3.52 -24.23 11.11
N ALA A 778 -4.44 -24.09 10.15
CA ALA A 778 -4.64 -25.03 9.06
C ALA A 778 -3.51 -24.99 8.02
N TYR A 779 -2.71 -23.91 7.97
CA TYR A 779 -1.53 -23.80 7.10
C TYR A 779 -0.23 -24.25 7.77
N MET A 780 -0.28 -24.59 9.07
CA MET A 780 0.86 -25.11 9.83
C MET A 780 0.86 -26.63 9.81
N ASP A 781 1.80 -27.24 9.10
CA ASP A 781 1.91 -28.68 8.89
C ASP A 781 3.18 -29.27 9.53
N GLN A 782 3.51 -30.54 9.23
CA GLN A 782 4.66 -31.25 9.82
C GLN A 782 4.67 -31.21 11.36
N VAL A 783 3.50 -31.47 11.95
CA VAL A 783 3.31 -31.28 13.39
C VAL A 783 4.02 -32.37 14.19
N SER A 784 4.70 -31.97 15.25
CA SER A 784 5.06 -32.82 16.37
C SER A 784 4.40 -32.28 17.64
N ALA A 785 3.93 -33.19 18.51
CA ALA A 785 3.14 -32.83 19.68
C ALA A 785 3.54 -33.65 20.91
N ALA A 786 3.29 -33.08 22.09
CA ALA A 786 3.47 -33.71 23.39
C ALA A 786 2.46 -33.15 24.39
N THR A 787 2.19 -33.91 25.46
CA THR A 787 1.71 -33.27 26.69
C THR A 787 2.88 -32.47 27.26
N SER A 788 2.70 -31.16 27.43
CA SER A 788 3.80 -30.27 27.80
C SER A 788 4.39 -30.68 29.17
N PRO A 789 5.69 -31.02 29.24
CA PRO A 789 6.36 -31.27 30.52
C PRO A 789 6.39 -30.01 31.39
N ASP A 790 6.47 -30.14 32.71
CA ASP A 790 6.58 -28.95 33.59
C ASP A 790 7.81 -28.09 33.24
N HIS A 791 8.93 -28.76 32.91
CA HIS A 791 10.19 -28.16 32.50
C HIS A 791 10.80 -28.90 31.32
N TRP A 792 11.31 -28.16 30.34
CA TRP A 792 12.09 -28.69 29.22
C TRP A 792 12.95 -27.58 28.60
N GLU A 793 13.94 -27.97 27.79
CA GLU A 793 14.79 -27.04 27.04
C GLU A 793 14.91 -27.44 25.57
N GLY A 794 15.10 -26.46 24.70
CA GLY A 794 15.25 -26.67 23.28
C GLY A 794 15.92 -25.49 22.62
N ARG A 795 16.10 -25.60 21.31
CA ARG A 795 16.93 -24.69 20.54
C ARG A 795 16.41 -24.55 19.13
N TRP A 796 16.31 -23.31 18.67
CA TRP A 796 16.30 -23.01 17.26
C TRP A 796 17.72 -22.75 16.76
N GLN A 797 18.06 -23.28 15.59
CA GLN A 797 19.28 -22.96 14.85
C GLN A 797 18.89 -22.25 13.56
N SER A 798 19.54 -21.11 13.27
CA SER A 798 19.26 -20.38 12.03
C SER A 798 19.56 -21.23 10.80
N LYS A 799 18.66 -21.19 9.82
CA LYS A 799 18.87 -21.83 8.51
C LYS A 799 19.91 -21.09 7.67
N ILE A 800 20.01 -19.78 7.83
CA ILE A 800 20.88 -18.89 7.05
C ILE A 800 22.26 -18.76 7.73
N GLU A 801 22.31 -18.63 9.06
CA GLU A 801 23.58 -18.47 9.79
C GLU A 801 23.72 -19.54 10.89
N PRO A 802 24.21 -20.76 10.60
CA PRO A 802 24.15 -21.90 11.52
C PRO A 802 24.87 -21.74 12.87
N SER A 803 25.74 -20.74 13.03
CA SER A 803 26.35 -20.38 14.31
C SER A 803 25.37 -19.66 15.26
N VAL A 804 24.26 -19.14 14.75
CA VAL A 804 23.25 -18.38 15.48
C VAL A 804 22.14 -19.30 15.97
N HIS A 805 21.84 -19.19 17.26
CA HIS A 805 20.86 -20.02 17.94
C HIS A 805 19.99 -19.21 18.88
N LEU A 806 18.73 -19.62 19.04
CA LEU A 806 17.88 -19.17 20.14
C LEU A 806 17.59 -20.37 21.03
N ASP A 807 18.15 -20.37 22.22
CA ASP A 807 17.87 -21.41 23.21
C ASP A 807 16.62 -20.98 24.00
N VAL A 808 15.76 -21.93 24.34
CA VAL A 808 14.51 -21.71 25.08
C VAL A 808 14.34 -22.72 26.20
N HIS A 809 13.94 -22.23 27.36
CA HIS A 809 13.58 -23.01 28.52
C HIS A 809 12.13 -22.73 28.89
N GLN A 810 11.31 -23.76 28.96
CA GLN A 810 10.02 -23.68 29.63
C GLN A 810 10.23 -23.94 31.12
N ILE A 811 9.88 -22.97 31.95
CA ILE A 811 10.10 -23.07 33.40
C ILE A 811 8.81 -23.28 34.19
N ALA A 812 7.65 -23.04 33.58
CA ALA A 812 6.37 -23.40 34.15
C ALA A 812 5.30 -23.45 33.05
N VAL A 813 4.35 -24.37 33.19
CA VAL A 813 3.17 -24.48 32.34
C VAL A 813 1.95 -24.90 33.17
N SER A 814 0.74 -24.54 32.75
CA SER A 814 -0.47 -25.07 33.39
C SER A 814 -0.63 -26.56 33.06
N PRO A 815 -1.05 -27.42 34.01
CA PRO A 815 -1.34 -28.82 33.74
C PRO A 815 -2.38 -29.01 32.62
N GLY A 816 -2.20 -30.06 31.83
CA GLY A 816 -3.07 -30.38 30.68
C GLY A 816 -2.85 -29.50 29.46
N THR A 817 -1.75 -28.74 29.40
CA THR A 817 -1.36 -28.00 28.21
C THR A 817 -0.71 -28.94 27.20
N GLU A 818 -1.19 -28.89 25.96
CA GLU A 818 -0.54 -29.52 24.81
C GLU A 818 0.56 -28.60 24.28
N LEU A 819 1.74 -29.17 24.02
CA LEU A 819 2.83 -28.50 23.33
C LEU A 819 2.93 -29.06 21.91
N MET A 820 3.05 -28.18 20.93
CA MET A 820 3.23 -28.52 19.52
C MET A 820 4.41 -27.75 18.92
N ASN A 821 5.07 -28.38 17.95
CA ASN A 821 5.96 -27.73 16.99
C ASN A 821 5.46 -28.05 15.59
N ALA A 822 5.47 -27.07 14.69
CA ALA A 822 4.96 -27.24 13.33
C ALA A 822 5.79 -26.39 12.37
N ARG A 823 5.73 -26.71 11.07
CA ARG A 823 6.27 -25.86 10.02
C ARG A 823 5.28 -24.74 9.71
N ALA A 824 5.75 -23.50 9.72
CA ALA A 824 5.01 -22.30 9.33
C ALA A 824 5.71 -21.62 8.15
N ALA A 825 5.05 -21.62 7.00
CA ALA A 825 5.55 -21.12 5.72
C ALA A 825 4.45 -20.34 5.00
N ALA A 826 4.84 -19.47 4.05
CA ALA A 826 3.93 -18.68 3.23
C ALA A 826 2.80 -19.52 2.62
N VAL A 827 1.60 -18.95 2.56
CA VAL A 827 0.39 -19.67 2.12
C VAL A 827 0.23 -19.69 0.61
N MET A 828 0.84 -18.74 -0.10
CA MET A 828 0.88 -18.70 -1.56
C MET A 828 2.11 -19.45 -2.08
N GLY A 829 1.92 -20.27 -3.12
CA GLY A 829 2.97 -21.15 -3.64
C GLY A 829 3.15 -22.43 -2.82
N THR A 830 4.28 -23.11 -2.98
CA THR A 830 4.60 -24.30 -2.20
C THR A 830 5.35 -23.94 -0.91
N PRO A 831 5.17 -24.67 0.21
CA PRO A 831 5.92 -24.41 1.45
C PRO A 831 7.44 -24.43 1.28
N GLU A 832 7.95 -25.28 0.39
CA GLU A 832 9.37 -25.44 0.10
C GLU A 832 9.97 -24.22 -0.61
N GLU A 833 9.15 -23.46 -1.34
CA GLU A 833 9.53 -22.22 -2.04
C GLU A 833 9.32 -20.96 -1.20
N SER A 834 8.80 -21.10 0.03
CA SER A 834 8.56 -19.98 0.92
C SER A 834 9.86 -19.20 1.19
N ASN A 835 9.76 -17.88 1.15
CA ASN A 835 10.87 -16.97 1.47
C ASN A 835 11.20 -16.90 2.97
N TYR A 836 10.40 -17.55 3.82
CA TYR A 836 10.71 -17.84 5.21
C TYR A 836 10.20 -19.24 5.59
N ILE A 837 10.89 -19.94 6.48
CA ILE A 837 10.37 -21.18 7.08
C ILE A 837 10.64 -21.18 8.58
N HIS A 838 9.58 -20.97 9.36
CA HIS A 838 9.64 -21.02 10.82
C HIS A 838 9.19 -22.37 11.35
N HIS A 839 9.67 -22.71 12.53
CA HIS A 839 9.22 -23.85 13.31
C HIS A 839 8.69 -23.38 14.68
N PRO A 840 7.52 -22.73 14.73
CA PRO A 840 6.94 -22.20 15.97
C PRO A 840 6.73 -23.28 17.03
N LEU A 841 6.85 -22.88 18.29
CA LEU A 841 6.28 -23.60 19.42
C LEU A 841 4.90 -23.04 19.75
N ILE A 842 3.97 -23.95 19.99
CA ILE A 842 2.55 -23.67 20.12
C ILE A 842 2.04 -24.39 21.35
N TRP A 843 1.44 -23.65 22.27
CA TRP A 843 0.79 -24.21 23.44
C TRP A 843 -0.72 -24.07 23.31
N ARG A 844 -1.45 -25.15 23.56
CA ARG A 844 -2.91 -25.16 23.58
C ARG A 844 -3.41 -25.71 24.91
N ARG A 845 -4.38 -25.03 25.53
CA ARG A 845 -5.09 -25.53 26.71
C ARG A 845 -6.54 -25.08 26.73
N ARG A 846 -7.45 -26.01 27.02
CA ARG A 846 -8.86 -25.68 27.29
C ARG A 846 -9.02 -25.29 28.77
N PRO A 847 -9.53 -24.09 29.10
CA PRO A 847 -9.81 -23.72 30.48
C PRO A 847 -10.93 -24.57 31.09
N GLN A 848 -10.86 -24.83 32.39
CA GLN A 848 -11.85 -25.65 33.13
C GLN A 848 -12.99 -24.84 33.77
N GLY A 849 -13.05 -23.52 33.53
CA GLY A 849 -14.12 -22.67 34.03
C GLY A 849 -13.81 -21.17 33.94
N GLU A 850 -14.80 -20.36 34.29
CA GLU A 850 -14.72 -18.89 34.31
C GLU A 850 -13.75 -18.45 35.42
N GLY A 851 -12.52 -18.09 35.03
CA GLY A 851 -11.44 -17.72 35.95
C GLY A 851 -10.26 -18.69 36.00
N ASP A 852 -10.30 -19.81 35.27
CA ASP A 852 -9.15 -20.68 35.10
C ASP A 852 -8.05 -19.97 34.28
N VAL A 853 -6.82 -19.96 34.80
CA VAL A 853 -5.70 -19.22 34.22
C VAL A 853 -4.72 -20.20 33.57
N SER A 854 -4.49 -20.04 32.27
CA SER A 854 -3.37 -20.73 31.61
C SER A 854 -2.10 -19.94 31.82
N LYS A 855 -1.03 -20.61 32.29
CA LYS A 855 0.32 -20.08 32.36
C LYS A 855 1.23 -20.82 31.37
N VAL A 856 2.11 -20.06 30.73
CA VAL A 856 3.31 -20.58 30.07
C VAL A 856 4.40 -19.56 30.44
N ASP A 857 5.54 -20.02 30.93
CA ASP A 857 6.64 -19.15 31.37
C ASP A 857 7.92 -19.59 30.67
N LEU A 858 8.51 -18.70 29.87
CA LEU A 858 9.67 -18.97 29.03
C LEU A 858 10.86 -18.10 29.42
N VAL A 859 12.05 -18.67 29.26
CA VAL A 859 13.34 -17.97 29.33
C VAL A 859 14.11 -18.28 28.05
N MET A 860 14.63 -17.28 27.36
CA MET A 860 15.31 -17.43 26.07
C MET A 860 16.68 -16.78 26.07
N GLU A 861 17.66 -17.46 25.47
CA GLU A 861 19.03 -16.96 25.32
C GLU A 861 19.37 -16.87 23.82
N PRO A 862 19.48 -15.65 23.25
CA PRO A 862 20.06 -15.47 21.92
C PRO A 862 21.57 -15.74 21.97
N ARG A 863 22.08 -16.60 21.07
CA ARG A 863 23.48 -17.02 21.05
C ARG A 863 24.11 -16.90 19.67
N ILE A 864 25.25 -16.22 19.63
CA ILE A 864 26.21 -16.22 18.52
C ILE A 864 27.54 -16.94 18.90
N GLN A 865 27.65 -17.36 20.17
CA GLN A 865 28.80 -18.01 20.78
C GLN A 865 28.31 -19.12 21.74
N GLN A 866 29.21 -19.67 22.57
CA GLN A 866 28.82 -20.64 23.61
C GLN A 866 27.84 -20.01 24.60
N SER A 867 26.92 -20.82 25.13
CA SER A 867 25.97 -20.38 26.15
C SER A 867 26.71 -19.93 27.40
N VAL A 868 26.23 -18.83 27.98
CA VAL A 868 26.70 -18.33 29.29
C VAL A 868 25.71 -18.67 30.41
N LEU A 869 24.57 -19.27 30.06
CA LEU A 869 23.54 -19.68 31.01
C LEU A 869 23.83 -21.06 31.58
N ALA A 870 24.19 -21.12 32.86
CA ALA A 870 24.54 -22.38 33.52
C ALA A 870 23.33 -23.28 33.85
N SER A 871 22.22 -22.68 34.28
CA SER A 871 20.97 -23.40 34.56
C SER A 871 19.80 -22.42 34.69
N VAL A 872 18.59 -22.87 34.37
CA VAL A 872 17.33 -22.15 34.62
C VAL A 872 16.41 -23.03 35.45
N ASN A 873 15.95 -22.54 36.59
CA ASN A 873 15.05 -23.28 37.48
C ASN A 873 13.80 -22.43 37.76
N GLY A 874 12.62 -23.05 37.65
CA GLY A 874 11.38 -22.45 38.16
C GLY A 874 11.35 -22.45 39.69
N ILE A 875 10.49 -21.62 40.28
CA ILE A 875 10.23 -21.58 41.73
C ILE A 875 9.01 -22.42 42.08
#